data_AF-A0A2S6RJZ3-F1
#
_entry.id   AF-A0A2S6RJZ3-F1
#
_cell.length_a   1.000
_cell.length_b   1.000
_cell.length_c   1.000
_cell.angle_alpha   90.00
_cell.angle_beta   90.00
_cell.angle_gamma   90.00
#
_symmetry.space_group_name_H-M   'P 1'
#
loop_
_entity.id
_entity.type
_entity.pdbx_description
1 polymer ?
#
loop_
_entity_poly.entity_id
_entity_poly.type
_entity_poly.pdbx_seq_one_letter_code
_entity_poly.pdbx_strand_id
1 'polypeptide(L)'
;MNMFEKYLTFLIIFTNLFFISAVQAEEHVDFNFGKNIGQNIISKLDITIDAVGSNLPDGAGNAEVGEKIFINKCVSCHSEKDFFNQTKIIEKDNINSVPINLDWPYPKTLYDYIRKTMPYNTPQTLTSNETYALTAFLLYKNNILNFDEKLDKVSLLNINSASKDTFLANWNTEKDTIINSSNHKTSSLFFKLSKLLNKQNEKINWYNNSLSKDYIEKKIIAEDISISPTSKNLPEGNGTAEIGEKVYQERCLSCHGTQGKAEVLSSEIESFRGTSNAVKIIAFESLSGGLGTLNTEIPVRTVGSFWPYATTLFDYIRRAMPYFEPQSLTNDEAYAVTAYVLYTNKIINKTDNINAKTLTNIIMPNKSGFIDAWGPDWWREWIHQKYAIFFTSLLLLGILTITLFARKLTQYRKKITYIKIFLTGIIFLWFGVFQSLQIGTQKIYQSYNTFKLDNGMWDNILFEPIYIILGTFIIITTPIWGRGIFCGWLCPFGTIQDLIHKISKALKFKSFEIPNYVHSKLIYLKYVILGSIILSAIYTTGNNIFFEFEPFKTVIEYKFDRSIIFILWSLAILSFVVFVERGFCRYLCPTGAALGLASQFQVINWLTTVKSCGSESCNACLPKCPTKAIAKNGSINKKECIQCLSCQIVYNDKNIKCNNKKQKNSIRDAFISEKSLI
;
A
#
# COMPACT_ATOMS: atom_id res chain seq x y z
N MET A 1 15.07 46.62 -5.78
CA MET A 1 15.07 45.16 -5.52
C MET A 1 16.22 44.48 -6.22
N ASN A 2 17.11 43.85 -5.44
CA ASN A 2 18.23 43.08 -5.96
C ASN A 2 17.74 41.84 -6.72
N MET A 3 18.54 41.33 -7.67
CA MET A 3 18.20 40.12 -8.46
C MET A 3 17.77 38.95 -7.56
N PHE A 4 18.44 38.78 -6.41
CA PHE A 4 18.12 37.76 -5.42
C PHE A 4 16.70 37.90 -4.84
N GLU A 5 16.26 39.11 -4.53
CA GLU A 5 14.90 39.37 -4.02
C GLU A 5 13.84 39.03 -5.06
N LYS A 6 14.09 39.31 -6.34
CA LYS A 6 13.18 38.95 -7.45
C LYS A 6 13.07 37.44 -7.63
N TYR A 7 14.17 36.70 -7.48
CA TYR A 7 14.14 35.23 -7.51
C TYR A 7 13.41 34.65 -6.30
N LEU A 8 13.63 35.20 -5.11
CA LEU A 8 12.98 34.75 -3.89
C LEU A 8 11.48 35.03 -3.91
N THR A 9 11.05 36.23 -4.35
CA THR A 9 9.62 36.54 -4.52
C THR A 9 8.96 35.68 -5.58
N PHE A 10 9.61 35.45 -6.72
CA PHE A 10 9.07 34.56 -7.75
C PHE A 10 8.95 33.11 -7.25
N LEU A 11 9.95 32.61 -6.52
CA LEU A 11 9.92 31.26 -5.94
C LEU A 11 8.81 31.12 -4.91
N ILE A 12 8.64 32.11 -4.02
CA ILE A 12 7.59 32.15 -2.99
C ILE A 12 6.21 32.23 -3.64
N ILE A 13 6.01 33.12 -4.61
CA ILE A 13 4.72 33.27 -5.30
C ILE A 13 4.38 31.99 -6.06
N PHE A 14 5.35 31.37 -6.73
CA PHE A 14 5.14 30.13 -7.48
C PHE A 14 4.87 28.93 -6.57
N THR A 15 5.58 28.80 -5.43
CA THR A 15 5.27 27.75 -4.44
C THR A 15 3.89 27.94 -3.84
N ASN A 16 3.48 29.18 -3.52
CA ASN A 16 2.16 29.44 -2.97
C ASN A 16 1.03 29.17 -3.97
N LEU A 17 1.19 29.56 -5.25
CA LEU A 17 0.23 29.25 -6.31
C LEU A 17 0.08 27.73 -6.54
N PHE A 18 1.17 26.96 -6.42
CA PHE A 18 1.13 25.50 -6.56
C PHE A 18 0.50 24.78 -5.36
N PHE A 19 0.70 25.30 -4.14
CA PHE A 19 0.04 24.78 -2.94
C PHE A 19 -1.46 25.07 -2.92
N ILE A 20 -1.91 26.21 -3.48
CA ILE A 20 -3.34 26.54 -3.57
C ILE A 20 -4.07 25.55 -4.51
N SER A 21 -3.45 25.10 -5.60
CA SER A 21 -4.02 24.06 -6.48
C SER A 21 -4.06 22.66 -5.87
N ALA A 22 -3.33 22.39 -4.79
CA ALA A 22 -3.33 21.10 -4.11
C ALA A 22 -4.33 21.02 -2.93
N VAL A 23 -4.91 22.15 -2.53
CA VAL A 23 -5.84 22.24 -1.39
C VAL A 23 -7.32 22.11 -1.82
N GLN A 24 -7.63 22.16 -3.12
CA GLN A 24 -8.98 21.93 -3.64
C GLN A 24 -9.11 20.53 -4.25
N ALA A 25 -9.07 19.51 -3.38
CA ALA A 25 -9.56 18.18 -3.71
C ALA A 25 -10.11 17.49 -2.45
N GLU A 26 -10.94 18.20 -1.67
CA GLU A 26 -12.04 17.52 -0.98
C GLU A 26 -13.28 17.80 -1.84
N GLU A 27 -13.40 17.03 -2.93
CA GLU A 27 -14.73 16.79 -3.50
C GLU A 27 -15.56 16.16 -2.38
N HIS A 28 -16.57 16.87 -1.91
CA HIS A 28 -17.65 16.24 -1.19
C HIS A 28 -18.37 15.35 -2.21
N VAL A 29 -17.88 14.12 -2.37
CA VAL A 29 -18.48 13.14 -3.30
C VAL A 29 -19.81 12.73 -2.68
N ASP A 30 -20.89 13.29 -3.21
CA ASP A 30 -22.23 12.82 -2.90
C ASP A 30 -22.48 11.57 -3.74
N PHE A 31 -22.22 10.40 -3.14
CA PHE A 31 -22.20 9.13 -3.85
C PHE A 31 -23.58 8.69 -4.38
N ASN A 32 -24.64 9.43 -4.05
CA ASN A 32 -26.01 9.20 -4.52
C ASN A 32 -26.48 7.75 -4.31
N PHE A 33 -26.01 7.12 -3.22
CA PHE A 33 -26.42 5.79 -2.83
C PHE A 33 -27.77 5.83 -2.11
N GLY A 34 -28.69 4.98 -2.53
CA GLY A 34 -30.02 4.80 -1.91
C GLY A 34 -31.08 5.79 -2.41
N LYS A 35 -32.34 5.50 -2.06
CA LYS A 35 -33.48 6.41 -2.24
C LYS A 35 -34.14 6.62 -0.88
N ASN A 36 -34.70 7.80 -0.66
CA ASN A 36 -35.47 8.06 0.57
C ASN A 36 -36.66 7.09 0.63
N ILE A 37 -36.70 6.26 1.67
CA ILE A 37 -37.73 5.25 1.84
C ILE A 37 -38.96 5.92 2.46
N GLY A 38 -40.11 5.79 1.81
CA GLY A 38 -41.36 6.34 2.33
C GLY A 38 -41.77 5.69 3.66
N GLN A 39 -42.38 6.48 4.57
CA GLN A 39 -42.76 6.05 5.91
C GLN A 39 -43.61 4.76 5.95
N ASN A 40 -44.41 4.51 4.90
CA ASN A 40 -45.26 3.32 4.77
C ASN A 40 -44.46 2.01 4.52
N ILE A 41 -43.25 2.11 3.96
CA ILE A 41 -42.34 0.97 3.80
C ILE A 41 -41.60 0.74 5.12
N ILE A 42 -41.16 1.81 5.78
CA ILE A 42 -40.52 1.76 7.10
C ILE A 42 -41.47 1.10 8.11
N SER A 43 -42.75 1.48 8.15
CA SER A 43 -43.72 0.90 9.08
C SER A 43 -44.06 -0.58 8.84
N LYS A 44 -43.74 -1.13 7.65
CA LYS A 44 -43.88 -2.56 7.36
C LYS A 44 -42.63 -3.37 7.71
N LEU A 45 -41.46 -2.74 7.67
CA LEU A 45 -40.16 -3.37 7.96
C LEU A 45 -39.77 -3.21 9.43
N ASP A 46 -40.20 -2.14 10.08
CA ASP A 46 -39.92 -1.88 11.48
C ASP A 46 -40.86 -2.69 12.40
N ILE A 47 -40.39 -3.88 12.72
CA ILE A 47 -41.03 -4.78 13.69
C ILE A 47 -40.52 -4.56 15.12
N THR A 48 -39.77 -3.48 15.37
CA THR A 48 -39.13 -3.22 16.66
C THR A 48 -40.14 -2.81 17.71
N ILE A 49 -40.07 -3.51 18.83
CA ILE A 49 -40.84 -3.20 20.03
C ILE A 49 -39.90 -2.58 21.06
N ASP A 50 -40.16 -1.32 21.39
CA ASP A 50 -39.39 -0.58 22.38
C ASP A 50 -39.77 -0.96 23.83
N ALA A 51 -39.08 -0.37 24.80
CA ALA A 51 -39.34 -0.59 26.22
C ALA A 51 -40.75 -0.15 26.68
N VAL A 52 -41.42 0.71 25.91
CA VAL A 52 -42.79 1.19 26.17
C VAL A 52 -43.83 0.28 25.50
N GLY A 53 -43.40 -0.61 24.60
CA GLY A 53 -44.25 -1.55 23.89
C GLY A 53 -44.85 -1.01 22.58
N SER A 54 -44.23 0.02 22.00
CA SER A 54 -44.60 0.50 20.66
C SER A 54 -44.56 -0.65 19.65
N ASN A 55 -45.50 -0.71 18.71
CA ASN A 55 -45.58 -1.76 17.67
C ASN A 55 -45.82 -3.21 18.15
N LEU A 56 -46.27 -3.45 19.38
CA LEU A 56 -46.71 -4.79 19.81
C LEU A 56 -47.83 -5.32 18.89
N PRO A 57 -47.66 -6.50 18.25
CA PRO A 57 -48.68 -7.08 17.39
C PRO A 57 -49.82 -7.67 18.21
N ASP A 58 -50.99 -7.83 17.56
CA ASP A 58 -52.13 -8.50 18.19
C ASP A 58 -51.87 -10.00 18.30
N GLY A 59 -52.27 -10.59 19.43
CA GLY A 59 -52.08 -12.01 19.73
C GLY A 59 -52.20 -12.29 21.22
N ALA A 60 -52.16 -13.58 21.57
CA ALA A 60 -52.15 -14.02 22.97
C ALA A 60 -51.58 -15.44 23.13
N GLY A 61 -51.14 -15.78 24.34
CA GLY A 61 -50.67 -17.12 24.73
C GLY A 61 -50.58 -17.26 26.25
N ASN A 62 -50.44 -18.50 26.74
CA ASN A 62 -50.22 -18.81 28.17
C ASN A 62 -48.96 -19.70 28.32
N ALA A 63 -48.53 -19.92 29.56
CA ALA A 63 -47.30 -20.67 29.83
C ALA A 63 -47.41 -22.15 29.41
N GLU A 64 -48.59 -22.77 29.51
CA GLU A 64 -48.82 -24.16 29.10
C GLU A 64 -48.51 -24.38 27.60
N VAL A 65 -49.00 -23.48 26.74
CA VAL A 65 -48.69 -23.54 25.30
C VAL A 65 -47.22 -23.20 25.05
N GLY A 66 -46.67 -22.25 25.81
CA GLY A 66 -45.27 -21.85 25.69
C GLY A 66 -44.29 -22.96 26.02
N GLU A 67 -44.57 -23.76 27.05
CA GLU A 67 -43.75 -24.92 27.45
C GLU A 67 -43.63 -25.94 26.32
N LYS A 68 -44.77 -26.28 25.69
CA LYS A 68 -44.80 -27.21 24.53
C LYS A 68 -43.99 -26.67 23.35
N ILE A 69 -44.04 -25.37 23.09
CA ILE A 69 -43.25 -24.74 22.02
C ILE A 69 -41.76 -24.75 22.37
N PHE A 70 -41.40 -24.45 23.63
CA PHE A 70 -40.02 -24.44 24.10
C PHE A 70 -39.37 -25.83 23.94
N ILE A 71 -40.08 -26.90 24.33
CA ILE A 71 -39.62 -28.28 24.18
C ILE A 71 -39.35 -28.62 22.70
N ASN A 72 -40.26 -28.24 21.81
CA ASN A 72 -40.17 -28.61 20.39
C ASN A 72 -39.16 -27.78 19.59
N LYS A 73 -38.97 -26.49 19.93
CA LYS A 73 -38.23 -25.53 19.09
C LYS A 73 -36.98 -24.94 19.76
N CYS A 74 -36.81 -25.08 21.07
CA CYS A 74 -35.76 -24.37 21.82
C CYS A 74 -34.81 -25.31 22.57
N VAL A 75 -35.27 -26.47 23.04
CA VAL A 75 -34.48 -27.39 23.91
C VAL A 75 -33.21 -27.93 23.25
N SER A 76 -33.16 -28.05 21.92
CA SER A 76 -31.96 -28.51 21.20
C SER A 76 -30.74 -27.62 21.43
N CYS A 77 -30.95 -26.34 21.75
CA CYS A 77 -29.89 -25.39 22.06
C CYS A 77 -29.96 -24.84 23.51
N HIS A 78 -31.15 -24.83 24.12
CA HIS A 78 -31.41 -24.32 25.46
C HIS A 78 -31.86 -25.44 26.38
N SER A 79 -30.91 -26.21 26.93
CA SER A 79 -31.23 -27.28 27.89
C SER A 79 -32.02 -26.71 29.08
N GLU A 80 -33.10 -27.38 29.52
CA GLU A 80 -33.94 -26.87 30.62
C GLU A 80 -33.17 -26.72 31.93
N LYS A 81 -32.16 -27.56 32.16
CA LYS A 81 -31.33 -27.51 33.38
C LYS A 81 -30.36 -26.32 33.36
N ASP A 82 -29.71 -26.04 32.23
CA ASP A 82 -28.68 -24.98 32.17
C ASP A 82 -29.26 -23.59 31.91
N PHE A 83 -30.43 -23.51 31.25
CA PHE A 83 -31.08 -22.24 30.93
C PHE A 83 -31.84 -21.62 32.11
N PHE A 84 -32.43 -22.44 32.99
CA PHE A 84 -33.22 -21.97 34.14
C PHE A 84 -32.53 -22.15 35.50
N ASN A 85 -31.46 -22.94 35.59
CA ASN A 85 -30.79 -23.21 36.86
C ASN A 85 -29.28 -22.93 36.77
N GLN A 86 -28.89 -21.70 37.13
CA GLN A 86 -27.48 -21.36 37.33
C GLN A 86 -27.30 -20.66 38.68
N THR A 87 -27.18 -21.47 39.72
CA THR A 87 -26.46 -21.04 40.91
C THR A 87 -24.99 -20.84 40.51
N LYS A 88 -24.58 -19.59 40.31
CA LYS A 88 -23.19 -19.09 40.23
C LYS A 88 -22.21 -19.97 39.41
N ILE A 89 -22.08 -19.71 38.12
CA ILE A 89 -20.82 -19.98 37.41
C ILE A 89 -19.93 -18.75 37.66
N ILE A 90 -19.22 -18.76 38.80
CA ILE A 90 -18.11 -17.85 39.06
C ILE A 90 -16.84 -18.66 38.82
N GLU A 91 -16.18 -18.46 37.69
CA GLU A 91 -14.74 -18.66 37.64
C GLU A 91 -14.08 -17.75 36.60
N LYS A 92 -13.22 -16.87 37.15
CA LYS A 92 -12.32 -15.89 36.53
C LYS A 92 -12.94 -14.77 35.70
N ASP A 93 -12.73 -13.56 36.23
CA ASP A 93 -12.94 -12.24 35.62
C ASP A 93 -14.38 -11.70 35.61
N ASN A 94 -14.88 -11.41 36.83
CA ASN A 94 -15.70 -10.23 37.16
C ASN A 94 -16.86 -9.83 36.21
N ILE A 95 -17.64 -10.79 35.71
CA ILE A 95 -18.94 -10.51 35.09
C ILE A 95 -20.01 -11.33 35.82
N ASN A 96 -20.92 -10.65 36.52
CA ASN A 96 -22.13 -11.27 37.06
C ASN A 96 -23.08 -11.57 35.88
N SER A 97 -22.97 -12.72 35.23
CA SER A 97 -23.95 -13.12 34.22
C SER A 97 -25.22 -13.60 34.93
N VAL A 98 -26.18 -12.69 35.09
CA VAL A 98 -27.56 -13.07 35.42
C VAL A 98 -28.17 -13.70 34.16
N PRO A 99 -28.88 -14.84 34.25
CA PRO A 99 -29.55 -15.44 33.10
C PRO A 99 -30.39 -14.40 32.36
N ILE A 100 -30.34 -14.44 31.03
CA ILE A 100 -31.00 -13.47 30.14
C ILE A 100 -32.49 -13.35 30.51
N ASN A 101 -33.19 -14.43 30.86
CA ASN A 101 -34.58 -14.33 31.31
C ASN A 101 -34.77 -13.55 32.63
N LEU A 102 -33.79 -13.51 33.53
CA LEU A 102 -33.87 -12.92 34.86
C LEU A 102 -33.42 -11.45 34.92
N ASP A 103 -32.55 -11.00 34.00
CA ASP A 103 -32.01 -9.63 34.03
C ASP A 103 -32.83 -8.63 33.21
N TRP A 104 -33.77 -9.08 32.37
CA TRP A 104 -34.41 -8.18 31.40
C TRP A 104 -35.34 -7.17 32.09
N PRO A 105 -35.04 -5.86 31.99
CA PRO A 105 -35.80 -4.82 32.69
C PRO A 105 -37.22 -4.67 32.14
N TYR A 106 -37.42 -5.00 30.87
CA TYR A 106 -38.69 -4.86 30.16
C TYR A 106 -39.11 -6.17 29.48
N PRO A 107 -40.17 -6.85 29.95
CA PRO A 107 -40.73 -8.02 29.27
C PRO A 107 -41.12 -7.80 27.80
N LYS A 108 -41.36 -6.55 27.41
CA LYS A 108 -41.69 -6.15 26.02
C LYS A 108 -40.51 -6.30 25.09
N THR A 109 -39.30 -5.97 25.55
CA THR A 109 -38.10 -6.20 24.77
C THR A 109 -37.83 -7.70 24.67
N LEU A 110 -38.17 -8.49 25.71
CA LEU A 110 -38.02 -9.96 25.67
C LEU A 110 -38.88 -10.56 24.56
N TYR A 111 -40.12 -10.09 24.44
CA TYR A 111 -40.98 -10.43 23.31
C TYR A 111 -40.34 -10.03 21.96
N ASP A 112 -39.81 -8.82 21.83
CA ASP A 112 -39.12 -8.35 20.61
C ASP A 112 -37.98 -9.28 20.21
N TYR A 113 -37.16 -9.67 21.19
CA TYR A 113 -36.01 -10.52 20.98
C TYR A 113 -36.40 -11.93 20.56
N ILE A 114 -37.35 -12.57 21.26
CA ILE A 114 -37.85 -13.89 20.88
C ILE A 114 -38.38 -13.85 19.45
N ARG A 115 -39.19 -12.85 19.12
CA ARG A 115 -39.76 -12.69 17.78
C ARG A 115 -38.71 -12.53 16.69
N LYS A 116 -37.66 -11.74 16.94
CA LYS A 116 -36.63 -11.41 15.94
C LYS A 116 -35.54 -12.45 15.80
N THR A 117 -35.21 -13.15 16.88
CA THR A 117 -33.97 -13.93 16.97
C THR A 117 -34.19 -15.40 17.28
N MET A 118 -35.40 -15.81 17.70
CA MET A 118 -35.68 -17.19 18.07
C MET A 118 -36.67 -17.88 17.11
N PRO A 119 -36.52 -19.20 16.92
CA PRO A 119 -35.38 -20.05 17.31
C PRO A 119 -34.07 -19.65 16.60
N TYR A 120 -32.91 -19.78 17.26
CA TYR A 120 -31.62 -19.28 16.74
C TYR A 120 -31.25 -19.82 15.35
N ASN A 121 -31.60 -21.08 15.07
CA ASN A 121 -31.39 -21.73 13.78
C ASN A 121 -32.35 -21.25 12.67
N THR A 122 -33.52 -20.71 13.04
CA THR A 122 -34.55 -20.22 12.11
C THR A 122 -35.26 -18.98 12.67
N PRO A 123 -34.58 -17.82 12.75
CA PRO A 123 -35.14 -16.60 13.34
C PRO A 123 -36.37 -16.11 12.56
N GLN A 124 -37.28 -15.40 13.24
CA GLN A 124 -38.52 -14.83 12.65
C GLN A 124 -39.54 -15.86 12.13
N THR A 125 -39.47 -17.12 12.59
CA THR A 125 -40.45 -18.17 12.23
C THR A 125 -41.58 -18.32 13.23
N LEU A 126 -41.51 -17.66 14.39
CA LEU A 126 -42.55 -17.69 15.41
C LEU A 126 -43.69 -16.73 15.04
N THR A 127 -44.92 -17.22 15.15
CA THR A 127 -46.12 -16.39 15.07
C THR A 127 -46.25 -15.50 16.30
N SER A 128 -47.07 -14.44 16.22
CA SER A 128 -47.33 -13.56 17.37
C SER A 128 -47.84 -14.34 18.59
N ASN A 129 -48.74 -15.31 18.38
CA ASN A 129 -49.30 -16.15 19.45
C ASN A 129 -48.26 -17.09 20.06
N GLU A 130 -47.41 -17.72 19.24
CA GLU A 130 -46.31 -18.54 19.74
C GLU A 130 -45.30 -17.71 20.53
N THR A 131 -45.01 -16.49 20.07
CA THR A 131 -44.12 -15.55 20.78
C THR A 131 -44.72 -15.12 22.12
N TYR A 132 -46.03 -14.82 22.17
CA TYR A 132 -46.73 -14.53 23.44
C TYR A 132 -46.72 -15.72 24.39
N ALA A 133 -46.95 -16.94 23.88
CA ALA A 133 -46.92 -18.16 24.67
C ALA A 133 -45.52 -18.44 25.24
N LEU A 134 -44.46 -18.34 24.42
CA LEU A 134 -43.08 -18.48 24.88
C LEU A 134 -42.70 -17.39 25.90
N THR A 135 -43.10 -16.15 25.66
CA THR A 135 -42.89 -15.05 26.62
C THR A 135 -43.60 -15.34 27.95
N ALA A 136 -44.85 -15.83 27.90
CA ALA A 136 -45.62 -16.22 29.09
C ALA A 136 -44.95 -17.35 29.86
N PHE A 137 -44.39 -18.35 29.17
CA PHE A 137 -43.65 -19.45 29.79
C PHE A 137 -42.38 -18.97 30.51
N LEU A 138 -41.61 -18.06 29.90
CA LEU A 138 -40.43 -17.48 30.55
C LEU A 138 -40.80 -16.61 31.76
N LEU A 139 -41.89 -15.84 31.66
CA LEU A 139 -42.41 -15.05 32.79
C LEU A 139 -42.91 -15.96 33.94
N TYR A 140 -43.54 -17.10 33.61
CA TYR A 140 -43.93 -18.11 34.59
C TYR A 140 -42.73 -18.72 35.31
N LYS A 141 -41.67 -19.12 34.57
CA LYS A 141 -40.43 -19.64 35.18
C LYS A 141 -39.75 -18.62 36.09
N ASN A 142 -40.03 -17.33 35.91
CA ASN A 142 -39.55 -16.23 36.75
C ASN A 142 -40.53 -15.82 37.87
N ASN A 143 -41.62 -16.56 38.09
CA ASN A 143 -42.68 -16.25 39.06
C ASN A 143 -43.37 -14.88 38.85
N ILE A 144 -43.39 -14.37 37.60
CA ILE A 144 -44.03 -13.10 37.24
C ILE A 144 -45.49 -13.31 36.79
N LEU A 145 -45.77 -14.46 36.17
CA LEU A 145 -47.08 -14.81 35.59
C LEU A 145 -47.50 -16.20 36.08
N ASN A 146 -48.80 -16.44 36.31
CA ASN A 146 -49.27 -17.78 36.65
C ASN A 146 -49.32 -18.70 35.42
N PHE A 147 -49.29 -20.02 35.63
CA PHE A 147 -49.18 -21.00 34.54
C PHE A 147 -50.34 -20.93 33.52
N ASP A 148 -51.56 -20.73 34.01
CA ASP A 148 -52.77 -20.67 33.17
C ASP A 148 -53.16 -19.24 32.74
N GLU A 149 -52.41 -18.23 33.20
CA GLU A 149 -52.75 -16.84 32.96
C GLU A 149 -52.43 -16.43 31.52
N LYS A 150 -53.38 -15.72 30.90
CA LYS A 150 -53.28 -15.32 29.51
C LYS A 150 -52.45 -14.05 29.39
N LEU A 151 -51.36 -14.13 28.62
CA LEU A 151 -50.56 -13.00 28.19
C LEU A 151 -51.01 -12.54 26.80
N ASP A 152 -51.33 -11.26 26.68
CA ASP A 152 -51.73 -10.54 25.48
C ASP A 152 -51.08 -9.16 25.43
N LYS A 153 -51.37 -8.39 24.38
CA LYS A 153 -50.80 -7.04 24.20
C LYS A 153 -51.05 -6.12 25.39
N VAL A 154 -52.24 -6.13 25.98
CA VAL A 154 -52.62 -5.20 27.06
C VAL A 154 -51.97 -5.60 28.37
N SER A 155 -52.01 -6.89 28.69
CA SER A 155 -51.36 -7.43 29.89
C SER A 155 -49.84 -7.27 29.82
N LEU A 156 -49.20 -7.57 28.69
CA LEU A 156 -47.75 -7.44 28.52
C LEU A 156 -47.28 -5.99 28.72
N LEU A 157 -48.04 -4.98 28.29
CA LEU A 157 -47.73 -3.56 28.52
C LEU A 157 -47.63 -3.22 30.02
N ASN A 158 -48.42 -3.86 30.86
CA ASN A 158 -48.51 -3.58 32.30
C ASN A 158 -47.48 -4.33 33.14
N ILE A 159 -46.76 -5.33 32.59
CA ILE A 159 -45.77 -6.11 33.33
C ILE A 159 -44.41 -5.41 33.29
N ASN A 160 -43.80 -5.17 34.45
CA ASN A 160 -42.41 -4.72 34.57
C ASN A 160 -41.61 -5.77 35.37
N SER A 161 -40.33 -5.94 35.03
CA SER A 161 -39.43 -6.83 35.78
C SER A 161 -38.93 -6.16 37.06
N ALA A 162 -38.58 -6.97 38.05
CA ALA A 162 -37.95 -6.52 39.28
C ALA A 162 -36.58 -5.85 39.06
N SER A 163 -35.89 -6.16 37.95
CA SER A 163 -34.57 -5.58 37.61
C SER A 163 -34.64 -4.14 37.05
N LYS A 164 -35.83 -3.64 36.72
CA LYS A 164 -36.04 -2.31 36.11
C LYS A 164 -35.48 -1.17 36.97
N ASP A 165 -35.78 -1.18 38.26
CA ASP A 165 -35.38 -0.09 39.16
C ASP A 165 -33.86 -0.08 39.39
N THR A 166 -33.25 -1.27 39.49
CA THR A 166 -31.79 -1.43 39.57
C THR A 166 -31.10 -0.96 38.29
N PHE A 167 -31.64 -1.31 37.12
CA PHE A 167 -31.12 -0.87 35.83
C PHE A 167 -31.18 0.66 35.69
N LEU A 168 -32.31 1.29 36.06
CA LEU A 168 -32.47 2.74 36.02
C LEU A 168 -31.52 3.47 36.98
N ALA A 169 -31.28 2.91 38.17
CA ALA A 169 -30.32 3.46 39.14
C ALA A 169 -28.87 3.42 38.62
N ASN A 170 -28.45 2.31 38.02
CA ASN A 170 -27.12 2.17 37.42
C ASN A 170 -26.94 3.12 36.23
N TRP A 171 -27.92 3.18 35.33
CA TRP A 171 -27.89 4.06 34.16
C TRP A 171 -27.75 5.53 34.54
N ASN A 172 -28.52 6.00 35.53
CA ASN A 172 -28.43 7.39 35.98
C ASN A 172 -27.06 7.72 36.58
N THR A 173 -26.40 6.77 37.23
CA THR A 173 -25.05 6.94 37.80
C THR A 173 -23.98 7.04 36.71
N GLU A 174 -24.07 6.23 35.65
CA GLU A 174 -23.11 6.26 34.54
C GLU A 174 -23.31 7.43 33.57
N LYS A 175 -24.56 7.87 33.38
CA LYS A 175 -24.92 8.95 32.47
C LYS A 175 -24.16 10.25 32.75
N ASP A 176 -24.00 10.63 34.02
CA ASP A 176 -23.26 11.84 34.41
C ASP A 176 -21.76 11.71 34.13
N THR A 177 -21.24 10.48 34.17
CA THR A 177 -19.84 10.17 33.87
C THR A 177 -19.55 10.28 32.36
N ILE A 178 -20.47 9.78 31.53
CA ILE A 178 -20.38 9.82 30.07
C ILE A 178 -20.56 11.25 29.52
N ILE A 179 -21.49 12.02 30.09
CA ILE A 179 -21.70 13.41 29.70
C ILE A 179 -20.46 14.26 30.02
N ASN A 180 -19.83 14.05 31.19
CA ASN A 180 -18.62 14.79 31.55
C ASN A 180 -17.38 14.41 30.72
N SER A 181 -17.25 13.17 30.24
CA SER A 181 -16.15 12.79 29.34
C SER A 181 -16.28 13.38 27.92
N SER A 182 -17.51 13.74 27.52
CA SER A 182 -17.78 14.34 26.20
C SER A 182 -17.50 15.86 26.12
N ASN A 183 -17.37 16.54 27.28
CA ASN A 183 -17.11 17.98 27.35
C ASN A 183 -15.60 18.29 27.52
N HIS A 184 -14.76 17.83 26.60
CA HIS A 184 -13.42 18.42 26.46
C HIS A 184 -13.55 19.83 25.87
N LYS A 185 -13.40 20.86 26.72
CA LYS A 185 -13.36 22.30 26.36
C LYS A 185 -12.35 22.56 25.23
N THR A 186 -12.82 22.64 24.00
CA THR A 186 -12.04 23.11 22.84
C THR A 186 -12.22 24.61 22.67
N SER A 187 -11.46 25.42 23.42
CA SER A 187 -11.32 26.85 23.10
C SER A 187 -9.98 27.41 23.59
N SER A 188 -8.89 27.07 22.92
CA SER A 188 -7.73 27.94 22.94
C SER A 188 -7.04 27.99 21.57
N LEU A 189 -6.77 29.23 21.13
CA LEU A 189 -6.04 29.57 19.91
C LEU A 189 -4.63 28.91 19.89
N PHE A 190 -4.06 28.65 21.08
CA PHE A 190 -2.78 28.01 21.27
C PHE A 190 -2.75 26.54 20.81
N PHE A 191 -3.85 25.80 20.99
CA PHE A 191 -3.91 24.39 20.55
C PHE A 191 -3.91 24.28 19.02
N LYS A 192 -4.58 25.21 18.31
CA LYS A 192 -4.55 25.30 16.84
C LYS A 192 -3.15 25.63 16.30
N LEU A 193 -2.40 26.49 16.98
CA LEU A 193 -1.04 26.86 16.55
C LEU A 193 -0.04 25.72 16.79
N SER A 194 -0.17 24.98 17.89
CA SER A 194 0.67 23.81 18.19
C SER A 194 0.47 22.69 17.16
N LYS A 195 -0.77 22.47 16.69
CA LYS A 195 -1.10 21.44 15.69
C LYS A 195 -0.58 21.77 14.29
N LEU A 196 -0.38 23.06 13.99
CA LEU A 196 0.20 23.54 12.74
C LEU A 196 1.73 23.40 12.70
N LEU A 197 2.40 23.59 13.84
CA LEU A 197 3.85 23.45 13.96
C LEU A 197 4.29 22.00 14.23
N ASN A 198 3.42 21.19 14.84
CA ASN A 198 3.69 19.81 15.19
C ASN A 198 2.95 18.84 14.26
N LYS A 199 3.11 19.02 12.95
CA LYS A 199 2.64 18.07 11.95
C LYS A 199 3.58 16.85 11.91
N GLN A 200 3.75 16.18 13.05
CA GLN A 200 3.99 14.74 12.99
C GLN A 200 2.65 14.12 12.60
N ASN A 201 2.69 13.22 11.62
CA ASN A 201 1.55 12.39 11.29
C ASN A 201 1.15 11.59 12.54
N GLU A 202 0.24 12.12 13.35
CA GLU A 202 -0.58 11.31 14.23
C GLU A 202 -1.44 10.45 13.32
N LYS A 203 -0.89 9.30 12.93
CA LYS A 203 -1.72 8.16 12.59
C LYS A 203 -2.68 7.99 13.75
N ILE A 204 -3.98 7.98 13.46
CA ILE A 204 -5.02 7.64 14.42
C ILE A 204 -4.63 6.30 15.04
N ASN A 205 -4.07 6.35 16.26
CA ASN A 205 -3.57 5.21 17.00
C ASN A 205 -4.66 4.81 17.98
N TRP A 206 -5.42 3.78 17.63
CA TRP A 206 -6.47 3.18 18.43
C TRP A 206 -5.91 2.32 19.58
N TYR A 207 -4.58 2.21 19.74
CA TYR A 207 -3.91 1.41 20.76
C TYR A 207 -2.78 2.18 21.48
N ASN A 208 -2.70 2.00 22.80
CA ASN A 208 -1.69 2.57 23.69
C ASN A 208 -0.27 2.17 23.27
N ASN A 209 0.57 3.16 23.00
CA ASN A 209 1.86 3.00 22.33
C ASN A 209 3.04 2.86 23.33
N SER A 210 2.91 1.97 24.32
CA SER A 210 4.01 1.63 25.23
C SER A 210 4.86 0.44 24.76
N LEU A 211 4.50 -0.18 23.64
CA LEU A 211 5.13 -1.39 23.12
C LEU A 211 6.14 -1.03 22.01
N SER A 212 7.33 -1.62 22.06
CA SER A 212 8.34 -1.42 21.02
C SER A 212 7.86 -2.03 19.69
N LYS A 213 8.28 -1.43 18.57
CA LYS A 213 7.95 -1.93 17.23
C LYS A 213 8.37 -3.40 17.04
N ASP A 214 9.53 -3.78 17.57
CA ASP A 214 10.04 -5.16 17.56
C ASP A 214 9.14 -6.12 18.36
N TYR A 215 8.60 -5.67 19.49
CA TYR A 215 7.63 -6.46 20.26
C TYR A 215 6.31 -6.64 19.51
N ILE A 216 5.82 -5.59 18.85
CA ILE A 216 4.59 -5.65 18.03
C ILE A 216 4.79 -6.59 16.84
N GLU A 217 5.91 -6.48 16.12
CA GLU A 217 6.21 -7.38 15.00
C GLU A 217 6.33 -8.84 15.46
N LYS A 218 7.01 -9.11 16.58
CA LYS A 218 7.08 -10.47 17.15
C LYS A 218 5.72 -10.99 17.59
N LYS A 219 4.86 -10.15 18.17
CA LYS A 219 3.50 -10.53 18.57
C LYS A 219 2.62 -10.82 17.36
N ILE A 220 2.69 -9.99 16.32
CA ILE A 220 1.97 -10.22 15.05
C ILE A 220 2.44 -11.53 14.42
N ILE A 221 3.75 -11.79 14.35
CA ILE A 221 4.29 -13.04 13.79
C ILE A 221 3.85 -14.26 14.62
N ALA A 222 3.76 -14.12 15.95
CA ALA A 222 3.32 -15.20 16.83
C ALA A 222 1.81 -15.49 16.71
N GLU A 223 0.99 -14.49 16.39
CA GLU A 223 -0.46 -14.60 16.23
C GLU A 223 -0.88 -14.84 14.76
N ASP A 224 0.02 -14.66 13.79
CA ASP A 224 -0.24 -14.84 12.37
C ASP A 224 -0.31 -16.33 11.99
N ILE A 225 -1.51 -16.86 12.08
CA ILE A 225 -1.84 -18.21 11.62
C ILE A 225 -2.27 -18.27 10.15
N SER A 226 -2.14 -17.18 9.37
CA SER A 226 -2.57 -17.10 7.96
C SER A 226 -1.70 -17.88 7.01
N ILE A 227 -2.35 -18.63 6.13
CA ILE A 227 -1.70 -19.51 5.17
C ILE A 227 -1.97 -18.97 3.77
N SER A 228 -0.89 -18.63 3.08
CA SER A 228 -0.97 -18.10 1.72
C SER A 228 -1.37 -19.20 0.72
N PRO A 229 -2.04 -18.85 -0.39
CA PRO A 229 -2.13 -19.70 -1.58
C PRO A 229 -0.78 -20.29 -2.04
N THR A 230 0.32 -19.54 -1.80
CA THR A 230 1.71 -19.94 -2.09
C THR A 230 2.39 -20.74 -0.99
N SER A 231 1.63 -21.31 -0.05
CA SER A 231 2.10 -22.25 1.01
C SER A 231 2.92 -21.68 2.16
N LYS A 232 3.03 -20.36 2.26
CA LYS A 232 3.66 -19.70 3.42
C LYS A 232 2.86 -20.00 4.70
N ASN A 233 3.56 -20.28 5.81
CA ASN A 233 3.03 -20.53 7.16
C ASN A 233 2.19 -21.82 7.36
N LEU A 234 2.34 -22.84 6.50
CA LEU A 234 1.73 -24.15 6.78
C LEU A 234 2.35 -24.77 8.06
N PRO A 235 1.54 -25.20 9.04
CA PRO A 235 2.05 -25.80 10.28
C PRO A 235 2.47 -27.26 10.07
N GLU A 236 3.25 -27.80 10.99
CA GLU A 236 3.55 -29.25 11.01
C GLU A 236 2.30 -30.06 11.35
N GLY A 237 2.14 -31.19 10.65
CA GLY A 237 1.05 -32.14 10.84
C GLY A 237 0.85 -33.03 9.61
N ASN A 238 0.00 -34.04 9.75
CA ASN A 238 -0.38 -34.92 8.65
C ASN A 238 -1.79 -35.53 8.84
N GLY A 239 -2.40 -35.97 7.75
CA GLY A 239 -3.71 -36.64 7.80
C GLY A 239 -4.09 -37.31 6.48
N THR A 240 -4.86 -38.39 6.58
CA THR A 240 -5.44 -39.09 5.41
C THR A 240 -6.95 -38.89 5.39
N ALA A 241 -7.57 -39.14 4.24
CA ALA A 241 -9.02 -39.04 4.11
C ALA A 241 -9.77 -40.04 5.00
N GLU A 242 -9.17 -41.19 5.33
CA GLU A 242 -9.74 -42.17 6.26
C GLU A 242 -9.83 -41.64 7.69
N ILE A 243 -8.79 -40.96 8.18
CA ILE A 243 -8.82 -40.29 9.49
C ILE A 243 -9.80 -39.12 9.44
N GLY A 244 -9.77 -38.36 8.33
CA GLY A 244 -10.62 -37.19 8.14
C GLY A 244 -12.10 -37.51 8.12
N GLU A 245 -12.48 -38.68 7.58
CA GLU A 245 -13.86 -39.15 7.57
C GLU A 245 -14.44 -39.27 8.98
N LYS A 246 -13.65 -39.76 9.94
CA LYS A 246 -14.08 -39.88 11.34
C LYS A 246 -14.30 -38.52 11.99
N VAL A 247 -13.32 -37.62 11.86
CA VAL A 247 -13.41 -36.24 12.38
C VAL A 247 -14.58 -35.48 11.74
N TYR A 248 -14.79 -35.67 10.44
CA TYR A 248 -15.89 -35.07 9.70
C TYR A 248 -17.25 -35.56 10.20
N GLN A 249 -17.41 -36.86 10.45
CA GLN A 249 -18.66 -37.44 10.98
C GLN A 249 -19.01 -36.87 12.35
N GLU A 250 -18.02 -36.66 13.21
CA GLU A 250 -18.23 -36.15 14.57
C GLU A 250 -18.50 -34.64 14.59
N ARG A 251 -17.79 -33.85 13.76
CA ARG A 251 -17.77 -32.38 13.92
C ARG A 251 -18.33 -31.57 12.76
N CYS A 252 -18.58 -32.18 11.59
CA CYS A 252 -18.96 -31.45 10.36
C CYS A 252 -20.26 -31.94 9.72
N LEU A 253 -20.63 -33.20 9.94
CA LEU A 253 -21.75 -33.88 9.28
C LEU A 253 -23.11 -33.21 9.51
N SER A 254 -23.34 -32.70 10.72
CA SER A 254 -24.62 -32.09 11.12
C SER A 254 -25.03 -30.90 10.25
N CYS A 255 -24.05 -30.19 9.69
CA CYS A 255 -24.30 -29.06 8.78
C CYS A 255 -24.06 -29.44 7.32
N HIS A 256 -22.95 -30.11 7.00
CA HIS A 256 -22.52 -30.29 5.61
C HIS A 256 -23.02 -31.58 4.93
N GLY A 257 -23.75 -32.43 5.66
CA GLY A 257 -24.38 -33.64 5.15
C GLY A 257 -23.41 -34.75 4.75
N THR A 258 -23.95 -35.92 4.37
CA THR A 258 -23.12 -37.08 4.06
C THR A 258 -22.27 -36.82 2.80
N GLN A 259 -20.97 -37.13 2.86
CA GLN A 259 -20.00 -36.88 1.78
C GLN A 259 -19.85 -35.39 1.37
N GLY A 260 -20.21 -34.44 2.24
CA GLY A 260 -20.14 -33.01 1.90
C GLY A 260 -21.24 -32.51 0.97
N LYS A 261 -22.34 -33.27 0.83
CA LYS A 261 -23.54 -32.83 0.13
C LYS A 261 -24.57 -32.40 1.16
N ALA A 262 -24.81 -31.10 1.26
CA ALA A 262 -25.79 -30.57 2.20
C ALA A 262 -27.22 -30.80 1.73
N GLU A 263 -28.15 -30.90 2.69
CA GLU A 263 -29.57 -31.05 2.42
C GLU A 263 -30.19 -29.76 1.86
N VAL A 264 -31.11 -29.92 0.91
CA VAL A 264 -31.75 -28.83 0.16
C VAL A 264 -33.05 -28.45 0.87
N LEU A 265 -33.16 -27.22 1.38
CA LEU A 265 -34.45 -26.60 1.75
C LEU A 265 -35.04 -25.93 0.49
N SER A 266 -36.34 -25.69 0.40
CA SER A 266 -36.96 -25.10 -0.81
C SER A 266 -37.64 -23.76 -0.52
N SER A 267 -37.28 -22.72 -1.28
CA SER A 267 -37.98 -21.43 -1.41
C SER A 267 -37.56 -20.77 -2.73
N GLU A 268 -38.44 -19.92 -3.23
CA GLU A 268 -38.30 -19.20 -4.50
C GLU A 268 -37.44 -17.94 -4.31
N ILE A 269 -36.51 -17.68 -5.24
CA ILE A 269 -35.69 -16.46 -5.27
C ILE A 269 -35.70 -15.90 -6.69
N GLU A 270 -35.83 -14.58 -6.83
CA GLU A 270 -35.74 -13.86 -8.10
C GLU A 270 -34.36 -14.03 -8.77
N SER A 271 -34.37 -14.44 -10.04
CA SER A 271 -33.17 -14.59 -10.86
C SER A 271 -32.46 -13.26 -11.11
N PHE A 272 -31.15 -13.21 -10.81
CA PHE A 272 -30.29 -12.07 -11.16
C PHE A 272 -30.16 -11.82 -12.67
N ARG A 273 -30.66 -12.73 -13.53
CA ARG A 273 -30.65 -12.61 -15.01
C ARG A 273 -32.05 -12.55 -15.64
N GLY A 274 -33.10 -12.48 -14.83
CA GLY A 274 -34.40 -11.95 -15.24
C GLY A 274 -35.30 -12.81 -16.14
N THR A 275 -35.06 -14.12 -16.33
CA THR A 275 -35.88 -14.91 -17.29
C THR A 275 -36.41 -16.28 -16.86
N SER A 276 -36.16 -16.77 -15.63
CA SER A 276 -36.79 -18.01 -15.13
C SER A 276 -36.73 -18.11 -13.59
N ASN A 277 -37.83 -18.56 -12.97
CA ASN A 277 -37.89 -18.92 -11.55
C ASN A 277 -37.17 -20.25 -11.36
N ALA A 278 -36.04 -20.24 -10.66
CA ALA A 278 -35.24 -21.43 -10.43
C ALA A 278 -35.20 -21.75 -8.93
N VAL A 279 -35.53 -22.98 -8.55
CA VAL A 279 -35.70 -23.41 -7.15
C VAL A 279 -34.39 -24.02 -6.62
N LYS A 280 -33.76 -23.41 -5.60
CA LYS A 280 -32.70 -24.04 -4.81
C LYS A 280 -32.42 -23.28 -3.49
N ILE A 281 -32.73 -23.85 -2.32
CA ILE A 281 -32.06 -23.44 -1.06
C ILE A 281 -31.15 -24.56 -0.60
N ILE A 282 -29.92 -24.21 -0.26
CA ILE A 282 -29.01 -25.10 0.44
C ILE A 282 -28.93 -24.56 1.88
N ALA A 283 -29.30 -25.35 2.89
CA ALA A 283 -29.32 -24.91 4.30
C ALA A 283 -27.91 -24.57 4.83
N PHE A 284 -26.89 -25.28 4.33
CA PHE A 284 -25.46 -25.10 4.62
C PHE A 284 -24.65 -25.42 3.37
N GLU A 285 -23.58 -24.69 3.07
CA GLU A 285 -22.85 -24.87 1.80
C GLU A 285 -22.41 -26.33 1.54
N SER A 286 -22.68 -26.83 0.33
CA SER A 286 -22.18 -28.13 -0.11
C SER A 286 -20.67 -28.05 -0.35
N LEU A 287 -19.92 -28.93 0.31
CA LEU A 287 -18.47 -29.04 0.16
C LEU A 287 -18.07 -29.83 -1.08
N SER A 288 -18.96 -30.68 -1.61
CA SER A 288 -18.67 -31.55 -2.76
C SER A 288 -19.73 -31.49 -3.87
N GLY A 289 -19.30 -31.83 -5.09
CA GLY A 289 -20.16 -31.84 -6.28
C GLY A 289 -20.07 -30.56 -7.11
N GLY A 290 -20.92 -30.42 -8.13
CA GLY A 290 -20.97 -29.21 -8.95
C GLY A 290 -19.87 -29.03 -10.00
N LEU A 291 -19.00 -30.02 -10.19
CA LEU A 291 -17.97 -29.98 -11.24
C LEU A 291 -18.64 -29.80 -12.61
N GLY A 292 -18.15 -28.85 -13.40
CA GLY A 292 -18.71 -28.53 -14.72
C GLY A 292 -20.02 -27.72 -14.71
N THR A 293 -20.56 -27.38 -13.53
CA THR A 293 -21.82 -26.61 -13.43
C THR A 293 -21.61 -25.09 -13.43
N LEU A 294 -20.38 -24.58 -13.42
CA LEU A 294 -20.11 -23.14 -13.30
C LEU A 294 -20.68 -22.29 -14.45
N ASN A 295 -21.00 -22.91 -15.60
CA ASN A 295 -21.59 -22.25 -16.76
C ASN A 295 -23.12 -22.39 -16.86
N THR A 296 -23.77 -23.07 -15.91
CA THR A 296 -25.22 -23.26 -15.92
C THR A 296 -25.96 -22.07 -15.30
N GLU A 297 -27.28 -22.03 -15.42
CA GLU A 297 -28.12 -20.98 -14.81
C GLU A 297 -28.02 -20.98 -13.28
N ILE A 298 -27.83 -22.15 -12.66
CA ILE A 298 -27.67 -22.32 -11.21
C ILE A 298 -26.33 -23.02 -10.94
N PRO A 299 -25.21 -22.26 -10.92
CA PRO A 299 -23.91 -22.86 -10.69
C PRO A 299 -23.80 -23.43 -9.28
N VAL A 300 -23.28 -24.64 -9.15
CA VAL A 300 -23.04 -25.27 -7.85
C VAL A 300 -21.58 -25.07 -7.49
N ARG A 301 -21.32 -24.05 -6.66
CA ARG A 301 -19.98 -23.68 -6.20
C ARG A 301 -19.63 -24.46 -4.94
N THR A 302 -18.64 -25.33 -5.06
CA THR A 302 -18.13 -26.18 -3.98
C THR A 302 -16.61 -26.11 -3.96
N VAL A 303 -15.98 -26.82 -3.03
CA VAL A 303 -14.51 -26.94 -2.98
C VAL A 303 -13.96 -27.50 -4.28
N GLY A 304 -14.56 -28.56 -4.82
CA GLY A 304 -14.06 -29.19 -6.05
C GLY A 304 -14.41 -28.44 -7.33
N SER A 305 -15.55 -27.72 -7.37
CA SER A 305 -15.99 -27.05 -8.59
C SER A 305 -15.46 -25.63 -8.73
N PHE A 306 -15.23 -24.92 -7.62
CA PHE A 306 -14.97 -23.48 -7.64
C PHE A 306 -13.63 -23.08 -7.01
N TRP A 307 -13.14 -23.71 -5.95
CA TRP A 307 -11.99 -23.19 -5.21
C TRP A 307 -10.67 -23.36 -5.98
N PRO A 308 -9.76 -22.36 -5.99
CA PRO A 308 -8.52 -22.41 -6.79
C PRO A 308 -7.32 -23.06 -6.08
N TYR A 309 -7.31 -23.11 -4.74
CA TYR A 309 -6.16 -23.58 -3.96
C TYR A 309 -6.58 -24.47 -2.78
N ALA A 310 -5.93 -25.62 -2.62
CA ALA A 310 -6.14 -26.54 -1.50
C ALA A 310 -5.63 -25.96 -0.16
N THR A 311 -4.64 -25.08 -0.21
CA THR A 311 -4.11 -24.37 0.98
C THR A 311 -5.14 -23.43 1.60
N THR A 312 -5.97 -22.78 0.78
CA THR A 312 -7.07 -21.93 1.26
C THR A 312 -8.14 -22.76 1.99
N LEU A 313 -8.42 -23.98 1.50
CA LEU A 313 -9.32 -24.91 2.19
C LEU A 313 -8.80 -25.27 3.58
N PHE A 314 -7.51 -25.63 3.68
CA PHE A 314 -6.88 -25.97 4.96
C PHE A 314 -6.87 -24.77 5.93
N ASP A 315 -6.49 -23.57 5.47
CA ASP A 315 -6.52 -22.35 6.30
C ASP A 315 -7.91 -22.09 6.87
N TYR A 316 -8.92 -22.17 6.00
CA TYR A 316 -10.30 -21.93 6.38
C TYR A 316 -10.80 -22.96 7.40
N ILE A 317 -10.53 -24.25 7.17
CA ILE A 317 -10.88 -25.32 8.11
C ILE A 317 -10.20 -25.08 9.46
N ARG A 318 -8.89 -24.85 9.47
CA ARG A 318 -8.12 -24.66 10.70
C ARG A 318 -8.53 -23.41 11.48
N ARG A 319 -8.88 -22.32 10.79
CA ARG A 319 -9.19 -21.03 11.41
C ARG A 319 -10.63 -20.90 11.85
N ALA A 320 -11.56 -21.41 11.04
CA ALA A 320 -12.97 -21.05 11.15
C ALA A 320 -13.90 -22.26 11.32
N MET A 321 -13.37 -23.49 11.29
CA MET A 321 -14.16 -24.70 11.47
C MET A 321 -13.71 -25.53 12.69
N PRO A 322 -14.64 -26.25 13.33
CA PRO A 322 -16.10 -26.23 13.12
C PRO A 322 -16.73 -24.86 13.46
N TYR A 323 -17.86 -24.53 12.82
CA TYR A 323 -18.47 -23.19 12.93
C TYR A 323 -18.75 -22.74 14.37
N PHE A 324 -19.16 -23.66 15.24
CA PHE A 324 -19.47 -23.36 16.65
C PHE A 324 -18.23 -23.34 17.56
N GLU A 325 -17.10 -23.87 17.10
CA GLU A 325 -15.86 -23.97 17.86
C GLU A 325 -14.65 -23.71 16.94
N PRO A 326 -14.51 -22.49 16.39
CA PRO A 326 -13.41 -22.19 15.49
C PRO A 326 -12.06 -22.40 16.20
N GLN A 327 -11.08 -22.93 15.47
CA GLN A 327 -9.75 -23.27 15.98
C GLN A 327 -9.70 -24.43 17.00
N SER A 328 -10.77 -25.23 17.13
CA SER A 328 -10.78 -26.42 18.02
C SER A 328 -10.12 -27.66 17.42
N LEU A 329 -9.77 -27.64 16.12
CA LEU A 329 -9.07 -28.72 15.45
C LEU A 329 -7.55 -28.61 15.65
N THR A 330 -6.92 -29.73 15.96
CA THR A 330 -5.46 -29.88 15.85
C THR A 330 -5.01 -29.80 14.39
N ASN A 331 -3.71 -29.55 14.15
CA ASN A 331 -3.19 -29.49 12.78
C ASN A 331 -3.40 -30.82 12.03
N ASP A 332 -3.24 -31.96 12.71
CA ASP A 332 -3.46 -33.29 12.13
C ASP A 332 -4.93 -33.51 11.77
N GLU A 333 -5.86 -33.15 12.65
CA GLU A 333 -7.29 -33.19 12.36
C GLU A 333 -7.67 -32.26 11.20
N ALA A 334 -7.11 -31.05 11.15
CA ALA A 334 -7.34 -30.12 10.04
C ALA A 334 -6.81 -30.67 8.71
N TYR A 335 -5.62 -31.31 8.70
CA TYR A 335 -5.08 -31.97 7.51
C TYR A 335 -5.94 -33.16 7.09
N ALA A 336 -6.40 -33.96 8.06
CA ALA A 336 -7.25 -35.12 7.82
C ALA A 336 -8.61 -34.71 7.22
N VAL A 337 -9.31 -33.73 7.81
CA VAL A 337 -10.58 -33.22 7.28
C VAL A 337 -10.39 -32.60 5.90
N THR A 338 -9.31 -31.84 5.68
CA THR A 338 -8.93 -31.32 4.35
C THR A 338 -8.78 -32.47 3.35
N ALA A 339 -8.08 -33.54 3.72
CA ALA A 339 -7.92 -34.72 2.87
C ALA A 339 -9.27 -35.38 2.55
N TYR A 340 -10.18 -35.50 3.53
CA TYR A 340 -11.51 -36.06 3.30
C TYR A 340 -12.35 -35.20 2.33
N VAL A 341 -12.34 -33.88 2.47
CA VAL A 341 -13.06 -32.97 1.57
C VAL A 341 -12.49 -33.03 0.14
N LEU A 342 -11.17 -33.13 -0.01
CA LEU A 342 -10.54 -33.32 -1.31
C LEU A 342 -10.86 -34.70 -1.93
N TYR A 343 -10.91 -35.75 -1.11
CA TYR A 343 -11.29 -37.11 -1.52
C TYR A 343 -12.75 -37.19 -2.00
N THR A 344 -13.69 -36.60 -1.26
CA THR A 344 -15.12 -36.54 -1.67
C THR A 344 -15.32 -35.79 -2.99
N ASN A 345 -14.41 -34.88 -3.34
CA ASN A 345 -14.34 -34.20 -4.63
C ASN A 345 -13.51 -34.93 -5.70
N LYS A 346 -13.01 -36.14 -5.42
CA LYS A 346 -12.19 -36.97 -6.33
C LYS A 346 -10.89 -36.29 -6.77
N ILE A 347 -10.30 -35.44 -5.92
CA ILE A 347 -9.04 -34.72 -6.20
C ILE A 347 -7.83 -35.55 -5.75
N ILE A 348 -7.99 -36.34 -4.67
CA ILE A 348 -6.96 -37.22 -4.11
C ILE A 348 -7.51 -38.63 -3.86
N ASN A 349 -6.64 -39.60 -3.60
CA ASN A 349 -7.02 -40.95 -3.18
C ASN A 349 -7.22 -41.03 -1.66
N LYS A 350 -7.97 -42.05 -1.21
CA LYS A 350 -8.30 -42.23 0.22
C LYS A 350 -7.07 -42.42 1.12
N THR A 351 -6.02 -43.03 0.59
CA THR A 351 -4.77 -43.36 1.30
C THR A 351 -3.69 -42.29 1.20
N ASP A 352 -3.92 -41.22 0.45
CA ASP A 352 -2.91 -40.18 0.25
C ASP A 352 -2.67 -39.43 1.58
N ASN A 353 -1.40 -39.30 1.95
CA ASN A 353 -1.01 -38.59 3.17
C ASN A 353 -0.83 -37.09 2.88
N ILE A 354 -1.73 -36.27 3.43
CA ILE A 354 -1.74 -34.82 3.27
C ILE A 354 -0.99 -34.16 4.42
N ASN A 355 0.02 -33.36 4.09
CA ASN A 355 0.84 -32.58 5.01
C ASN A 355 1.29 -31.26 4.34
N ALA A 356 2.07 -30.44 5.04
CA ALA A 356 2.57 -29.16 4.54
C ALA A 356 3.27 -29.23 3.17
N LYS A 357 3.91 -30.36 2.83
CA LYS A 357 4.62 -30.54 1.55
C LYS A 357 3.72 -31.12 0.46
N THR A 358 2.81 -32.03 0.78
CA THR A 358 1.96 -32.70 -0.21
C THR A 358 0.75 -31.86 -0.59
N LEU A 359 0.19 -31.09 0.35
CA LEU A 359 -0.96 -30.19 0.11
C LEU A 359 -0.68 -29.15 -0.98
N THR A 360 0.57 -28.69 -1.09
CA THR A 360 1.00 -27.64 -2.03
C THR A 360 1.11 -28.13 -3.47
N ASN A 361 1.28 -29.44 -3.65
CA ASN A 361 1.38 -30.07 -4.96
C ASN A 361 -0.01 -30.36 -5.56
N ILE A 362 -1.09 -30.18 -4.80
CA ILE A 362 -2.46 -30.42 -5.25
C ILE A 362 -2.89 -29.31 -6.19
N ILE A 363 -3.28 -29.68 -7.42
CA ILE A 363 -3.82 -28.77 -8.42
C ILE A 363 -5.34 -28.86 -8.37
N MET A 364 -6.00 -27.79 -7.91
CA MET A 364 -7.47 -27.74 -7.87
C MET A 364 -8.05 -27.59 -9.28
N PRO A 365 -9.24 -28.18 -9.57
CA PRO A 365 -9.84 -28.13 -10.92
C PRO A 365 -10.09 -26.72 -11.46
N ASN A 366 -10.44 -25.76 -10.59
CA ASN A 366 -10.75 -24.38 -10.98
C ASN A 366 -9.58 -23.39 -10.73
N LYS A 367 -8.33 -23.88 -10.63
CA LYS A 367 -7.15 -23.03 -10.41
C LYS A 367 -7.02 -21.88 -11.42
N SER A 368 -7.36 -22.14 -12.68
CA SER A 368 -7.32 -21.16 -13.77
C SER A 368 -8.64 -20.41 -14.00
N GLY A 369 -9.68 -20.65 -13.19
CA GLY A 369 -11.00 -20.04 -13.35
C GLY A 369 -11.13 -18.64 -12.76
N PHE A 370 -10.09 -18.12 -12.11
CA PHE A 370 -10.05 -16.78 -11.53
C PHE A 370 -9.09 -15.92 -12.33
N ILE A 371 -9.61 -14.78 -12.77
CA ILE A 371 -8.84 -13.67 -13.33
C ILE A 371 -8.91 -12.52 -12.34
N ASP A 372 -7.80 -11.84 -12.10
CA ASP A 372 -7.85 -10.58 -11.36
C ASP A 372 -8.63 -9.58 -12.23
N ALA A 373 -9.78 -9.13 -11.73
CA ALA A 373 -10.63 -8.16 -12.43
C ALA A 373 -9.89 -6.85 -12.75
N TRP A 374 -8.77 -6.60 -12.07
CA TRP A 374 -8.00 -5.37 -12.15
C TRP A 374 -6.62 -5.54 -12.81
N GLY A 375 -6.30 -6.74 -13.30
CA GLY A 375 -4.97 -7.09 -13.82
C GLY A 375 -3.89 -7.15 -12.73
N PRO A 376 -2.60 -7.24 -13.11
CA PRO A 376 -1.51 -7.36 -12.14
C PRO A 376 -1.47 -6.19 -11.13
N ASP A 377 -1.09 -6.43 -9.88
CA ASP A 377 -1.10 -5.41 -8.82
C ASP A 377 -0.35 -4.11 -9.18
N TRP A 378 0.75 -4.21 -9.92
CA TRP A 378 1.53 -3.05 -10.36
C TRP A 378 0.76 -2.13 -11.31
N TRP A 379 -0.26 -2.61 -12.03
CA TRP A 379 -1.08 -1.76 -12.91
C TRP A 379 -1.82 -0.67 -12.13
N ARG A 380 -2.27 -0.99 -10.90
CA ARG A 380 -2.93 -0.02 -10.04
C ARG A 380 -2.01 1.15 -9.72
N GLU A 381 -0.74 0.88 -9.41
CA GLU A 381 0.25 1.92 -9.15
C GLU A 381 0.44 2.85 -10.35
N TRP A 382 0.45 2.31 -11.57
CA TRP A 382 0.55 3.14 -12.79
C TRP A 382 -0.67 4.03 -12.99
N ILE A 383 -1.87 3.52 -12.73
CA ILE A 383 -3.12 4.28 -12.85
C ILE A 383 -3.18 5.36 -11.77
N HIS A 384 -2.82 5.03 -10.52
CA HIS A 384 -2.80 5.98 -9.40
C HIS A 384 -1.76 7.09 -9.62
N GLN A 385 -0.62 6.77 -10.21
CA GLN A 385 0.46 7.74 -10.47
C GLN A 385 0.37 8.42 -11.84
N LYS A 386 -0.76 8.34 -12.56
CA LYS A 386 -0.94 8.90 -13.92
C LYS A 386 -0.51 10.37 -14.07
N TYR A 387 -0.79 11.21 -13.09
CA TYR A 387 -0.39 12.62 -13.12
C TYR A 387 1.12 12.81 -12.93
N ALA A 388 1.74 12.00 -12.06
CA ALA A 388 3.18 12.01 -11.86
C ALA A 388 3.93 11.50 -13.11
N ILE A 389 3.37 10.48 -13.78
CA ILE A 389 3.84 9.98 -15.07
C ILE A 389 3.75 11.06 -16.15
N PHE A 390 2.60 11.73 -16.26
CA PHE A 390 2.39 12.80 -17.23
C PHE A 390 3.39 13.95 -17.04
N PHE A 391 3.53 14.43 -15.80
CA PHE A 391 4.46 15.51 -15.48
C PHE A 391 5.93 15.11 -15.72
N THR A 392 6.32 13.90 -15.33
CA THR A 392 7.65 13.34 -15.60
C THR A 392 7.92 13.31 -17.11
N SER A 393 6.96 12.82 -17.89
CA SER A 393 7.07 12.75 -19.36
C SER A 393 7.21 14.14 -19.99
N LEU A 394 6.45 15.13 -19.48
CA LEU A 394 6.56 16.53 -19.92
C LEU A 394 7.97 17.11 -19.64
N LEU A 395 8.55 16.83 -18.47
CA LEU A 395 9.91 17.27 -18.14
C LEU A 395 10.95 16.63 -19.06
N LEU A 396 10.85 15.32 -19.32
CA LEU A 396 11.76 14.60 -20.20
C LEU A 396 11.65 15.10 -21.65
N LEU A 397 10.44 15.39 -22.11
CA LEU A 397 10.21 16.00 -23.42
C LEU A 397 10.83 17.40 -23.48
N GLY A 398 10.69 18.22 -22.45
CA GLY A 398 11.33 19.53 -22.36
C GLY A 398 12.86 19.47 -22.46
N ILE A 399 13.50 18.50 -21.80
CA ILE A 399 14.95 18.27 -21.93
C ILE A 399 15.30 17.86 -23.36
N LEU A 400 14.54 16.93 -23.94
CA LEU A 400 14.76 16.50 -25.32
C LEU A 400 14.64 17.68 -26.29
N THR A 401 13.61 18.51 -26.18
CA THR A 401 13.44 19.72 -26.99
C THR A 401 14.65 20.66 -26.85
N ILE A 402 15.14 20.90 -25.64
CA ILE A 402 16.34 21.74 -25.43
C ILE A 402 17.57 21.12 -26.10
N THR A 403 17.77 19.81 -25.98
CA THR A 403 18.92 19.13 -26.59
C THR A 403 18.89 19.22 -28.12
N LEU A 404 17.71 19.11 -28.74
CA LEU A 404 17.52 19.26 -30.18
C LEU A 404 17.78 20.70 -30.66
N PHE A 405 17.30 21.71 -29.91
CA PHE A 405 17.46 23.12 -30.26
C PHE A 405 18.68 23.81 -29.64
N ALA A 406 19.58 23.04 -29.02
CA ALA A 406 20.68 23.59 -28.22
C ALA A 406 21.63 24.49 -29.03
N ARG A 407 21.85 24.21 -30.33
CA ARG A 407 22.64 25.09 -31.23
C ARG A 407 22.07 26.49 -31.37
N LYS A 408 20.74 26.61 -31.47
CA LYS A 408 20.04 27.90 -31.63
C LYS A 408 19.92 28.60 -30.27
N LEU A 409 19.59 27.86 -29.22
CA LEU A 409 19.40 28.41 -27.87
C LEU A 409 20.70 28.98 -27.27
N THR A 410 21.85 28.35 -27.54
CA THR A 410 23.16 28.79 -27.02
C THR A 410 23.63 30.14 -27.59
N GLN A 411 23.00 30.65 -28.65
CA GLN A 411 23.24 32.00 -29.18
C GLN A 411 22.67 33.09 -28.25
N TYR A 412 21.64 32.76 -27.46
CA TYR A 412 20.98 33.70 -26.55
C TYR A 412 21.37 33.41 -25.10
N ARG A 413 22.59 33.81 -24.71
CA ARG A 413 23.21 33.54 -23.40
C ARG A 413 22.26 33.68 -22.20
N LYS A 414 21.55 34.80 -22.09
CA LYS A 414 20.63 35.04 -20.96
C LYS A 414 19.49 34.01 -20.96
N LYS A 415 18.80 33.83 -22.11
CA LYS A 415 17.66 32.90 -22.24
C LYS A 415 18.03 31.46 -21.88
N ILE A 416 19.12 30.93 -22.43
CA ILE A 416 19.54 29.54 -22.14
C ILE A 416 19.97 29.36 -20.67
N THR A 417 20.58 30.38 -20.06
CA THR A 417 20.96 30.32 -18.65
C THR A 417 19.73 30.27 -17.75
N TYR A 418 18.71 31.09 -18.03
CA TYR A 418 17.42 31.05 -17.32
C TYR A 418 16.71 29.71 -17.50
N ILE A 419 16.59 29.23 -18.74
CA ILE A 419 15.97 27.93 -19.04
C ILE A 419 16.68 26.80 -18.29
N LYS A 420 18.01 26.78 -18.30
CA LYS A 420 18.80 25.76 -17.60
C LYS A 420 18.56 25.79 -16.09
N ILE A 421 18.63 26.96 -15.47
CA ILE A 421 18.40 27.11 -14.03
C ILE A 421 16.98 26.68 -13.66
N PHE A 422 15.98 27.15 -14.42
CA PHE A 422 14.58 26.81 -14.21
C PHE A 422 14.33 25.30 -14.33
N LEU A 423 14.77 24.68 -15.43
CA LEU A 423 14.52 23.27 -15.69
C LEU A 423 15.27 22.36 -14.71
N THR A 424 16.56 22.60 -14.46
CA THR A 424 17.33 21.80 -13.47
C THR A 424 16.82 22.01 -12.05
N GLY A 425 16.26 23.18 -11.73
CA GLY A 425 15.60 23.46 -10.46
C GLY A 425 14.30 22.67 -10.30
N ILE A 426 13.43 22.67 -11.33
CA ILE A 426 12.19 21.87 -11.31
C ILE A 426 12.49 20.38 -11.24
N ILE A 427 13.46 19.89 -12.01
CA ILE A 427 13.91 18.50 -11.97
C ILE A 427 14.40 18.14 -10.57
N PHE A 428 15.18 19.01 -9.93
CA PHE A 428 15.65 18.80 -8.56
C PHE A 428 14.50 18.76 -7.55
N LEU A 429 13.55 19.69 -7.64
CA LEU A 429 12.38 19.68 -6.76
C LEU A 429 11.53 18.41 -6.99
N TRP A 430 11.25 18.08 -8.24
CA TRP A 430 10.43 16.93 -8.61
C TRP A 430 11.09 15.60 -8.22
N PHE A 431 12.23 15.27 -8.80
CA PHE A 431 12.88 13.97 -8.56
C PHE A 431 13.57 13.91 -7.20
N GLY A 432 14.13 15.03 -6.73
CA GLY A 432 14.88 15.07 -5.48
C GLY A 432 14.01 15.21 -4.23
N VAL A 433 12.99 16.07 -4.25
CA VAL A 433 12.21 16.38 -3.04
C VAL A 433 10.88 15.63 -3.00
N PHE A 434 10.12 15.64 -4.10
CA PHE A 434 8.78 15.04 -4.15
C PHE A 434 8.84 13.52 -4.36
N GLN A 435 9.53 13.08 -5.42
CA GLN A 435 9.62 11.65 -5.75
C GLN A 435 10.71 10.93 -4.96
N SER A 436 11.64 11.66 -4.33
CA SER A 436 12.76 11.12 -3.56
C SER A 436 13.51 10.01 -4.33
N LEU A 437 13.61 10.17 -5.65
CA LEU A 437 13.96 9.10 -6.59
C LEU A 437 15.47 8.86 -6.58
N GLN A 438 15.86 7.64 -6.23
CA GLN A 438 17.25 7.21 -6.32
C GLN A 438 17.59 6.72 -7.74
N ILE A 439 18.40 7.50 -8.47
CA ILE A 439 18.88 7.11 -9.81
C ILE A 439 20.39 6.91 -9.73
N GLY A 440 20.79 5.71 -9.32
CA GLY A 440 22.19 5.34 -9.17
C GLY A 440 22.43 3.84 -9.27
N THR A 441 23.70 3.45 -9.18
CA THR A 441 24.13 2.03 -9.22
C THR A 441 23.50 1.18 -8.12
N GLN A 442 23.20 1.79 -6.96
CA GLN A 442 22.53 1.10 -5.87
C GLN A 442 21.12 0.62 -6.23
N LYS A 443 20.30 1.46 -6.87
CA LYS A 443 18.93 1.08 -7.25
C LYS A 443 18.93 -0.03 -8.30
N ILE A 444 19.85 0.05 -9.27
CA ILE A 444 20.06 -1.00 -10.28
C ILE A 444 20.44 -2.33 -9.60
N TYR A 445 21.35 -2.29 -8.61
CA TYR A 445 21.71 -3.48 -7.84
C TYR A 445 20.54 -4.07 -7.05
N GLN A 446 19.74 -3.22 -6.40
CA GLN A 446 18.54 -3.66 -5.70
C GLN A 446 17.56 -4.36 -6.65
N SER A 447 17.27 -3.75 -7.80
CA SER A 447 16.41 -4.38 -8.83
C SER A 447 16.99 -5.70 -9.33
N TYR A 448 18.31 -5.79 -9.54
CA TYR A 448 18.98 -7.03 -9.94
C TYR A 448 18.88 -8.12 -8.86
N ASN A 449 19.11 -7.76 -7.60
CA ASN A 449 19.05 -8.72 -6.49
C ASN A 449 17.61 -9.22 -6.27
N THR A 450 16.61 -8.34 -6.32
CA THR A 450 15.19 -8.74 -6.28
C THR A 450 14.84 -9.67 -7.44
N PHE A 451 15.24 -9.32 -8.66
CA PHE A 451 15.01 -10.16 -9.85
C PHE A 451 15.63 -11.56 -9.72
N LYS A 452 16.84 -11.65 -9.14
CA LYS A 452 17.52 -12.92 -8.89
C LYS A 452 16.83 -13.76 -7.82
N LEU A 453 16.28 -13.13 -6.78
CA LEU A 453 15.60 -13.81 -5.68
C LEU A 453 14.20 -14.33 -6.08
N ASP A 454 13.49 -13.60 -6.95
CA ASP A 454 12.12 -13.94 -7.37
C ASP A 454 12.06 -14.82 -8.63
N ASN A 455 13.10 -15.62 -8.90
CA ASN A 455 13.19 -16.51 -10.07
C ASN A 455 12.90 -15.81 -11.43
N GLY A 456 13.24 -14.53 -11.56
CA GLY A 456 13.05 -13.77 -12.80
C GLY A 456 11.66 -13.17 -13.02
N MET A 457 10.83 -13.06 -11.97
CA MET A 457 9.57 -12.32 -12.04
C MET A 457 9.84 -10.80 -12.05
N TRP A 458 9.29 -10.09 -13.05
CA TRP A 458 9.49 -8.64 -13.22
C TRP A 458 8.51 -7.77 -12.42
N ASP A 459 7.48 -8.38 -11.83
CA ASP A 459 6.35 -7.65 -11.24
C ASP A 459 6.81 -6.64 -10.17
N ASN A 460 7.79 -7.01 -9.34
CA ASN A 460 8.34 -6.15 -8.28
C ASN A 460 9.04 -4.88 -8.80
N ILE A 461 9.58 -4.91 -10.03
CA ILE A 461 10.21 -3.73 -10.65
C ILE A 461 9.12 -2.78 -11.20
N LEU A 462 7.99 -3.34 -11.65
CA LEU A 462 6.90 -2.60 -12.29
C LEU A 462 6.12 -1.69 -11.32
N PHE A 463 6.26 -1.85 -10.01
CA PHE A 463 5.61 -0.96 -9.02
C PHE A 463 6.18 0.46 -8.98
N GLU A 464 7.31 0.74 -9.63
CA GLU A 464 7.93 2.08 -9.65
C GLU A 464 7.87 2.71 -11.06
N PRO A 465 6.71 3.24 -11.51
CA PRO A 465 6.51 3.69 -12.87
C PRO A 465 7.47 4.82 -13.29
N ILE A 466 7.72 5.77 -12.39
CA ILE A 466 8.60 6.92 -12.65
C ILE A 466 10.05 6.48 -12.85
N TYR A 467 10.51 5.52 -12.05
CA TYR A 467 11.85 4.92 -12.19
C TYR A 467 11.99 4.23 -13.55
N ILE A 468 10.99 3.47 -13.98
CA ILE A 468 11.01 2.77 -15.27
C ILE A 468 11.04 3.74 -16.44
N ILE A 469 10.18 4.76 -16.44
CA ILE A 469 10.11 5.75 -17.51
C ILE A 469 11.45 6.49 -17.62
N LEU A 470 12.00 6.91 -16.48
CA LEU A 470 13.26 7.63 -16.44
C LEU A 470 14.45 6.74 -16.82
N GLY A 471 14.49 5.50 -16.32
CA GLY A 471 15.52 4.51 -16.66
C GLY A 471 15.52 4.19 -18.15
N THR A 472 14.34 3.95 -18.72
CA THR A 472 14.17 3.73 -20.17
C THR A 472 14.64 4.94 -20.97
N PHE A 473 14.27 6.16 -20.55
CA PHE A 473 14.75 7.38 -21.19
C PHE A 473 16.29 7.49 -21.14
N ILE A 474 16.93 7.19 -20.02
CA ILE A 474 18.40 7.24 -19.88
C ILE A 474 19.08 6.18 -20.75
N ILE A 475 18.56 4.96 -20.77
CA ILE A 475 19.07 3.84 -21.58
C ILE A 475 19.01 4.17 -23.06
N ILE A 476 17.92 4.80 -23.54
CA ILE A 476 17.76 5.19 -24.94
C ILE A 476 18.62 6.41 -25.29
N THR A 477 18.63 7.44 -24.45
CA THR A 477 19.27 8.71 -24.78
C THR A 477 20.79 8.68 -24.65
N THR A 478 21.35 7.84 -23.75
CA THR A 478 22.80 7.77 -23.52
C THR A 478 23.58 7.28 -24.74
N PRO A 479 23.17 6.22 -25.47
CA PRO A 479 23.82 5.83 -26.73
C PRO A 479 23.61 6.82 -27.88
N ILE A 480 22.62 7.70 -27.82
CA ILE A 480 22.36 8.67 -28.90
C ILE A 480 23.18 9.94 -28.70
N TRP A 481 23.07 10.57 -27.52
CA TRP A 481 23.70 11.87 -27.21
C TRP A 481 24.83 11.78 -26.18
N GLY A 482 25.11 10.61 -25.60
CA GLY A 482 26.06 10.45 -24.51
C GLY A 482 25.46 10.72 -23.12
N ARG A 483 26.28 10.60 -22.08
CA ARG A 483 25.84 10.74 -20.67
C ARG A 483 25.40 12.15 -20.25
N GLY A 484 25.55 13.12 -21.15
CA GLY A 484 25.37 14.53 -20.85
C GLY A 484 23.93 14.92 -20.55
N ILE A 485 22.96 14.24 -21.16
CA ILE A 485 21.53 14.45 -20.86
C ILE A 485 21.26 14.11 -19.39
N PHE A 486 21.71 12.94 -18.93
CA PHE A 486 21.52 12.55 -17.54
C PHE A 486 22.35 13.41 -16.56
N CYS A 487 23.67 13.39 -16.69
CA CYS A 487 24.57 14.02 -15.71
C CYS A 487 24.50 15.56 -15.71
N GLY A 488 24.10 16.17 -16.82
CA GLY A 488 24.03 17.61 -17.00
C GLY A 488 22.66 18.23 -16.69
N TRP A 489 21.58 17.49 -16.90
CA TRP A 489 20.21 18.03 -16.85
C TRP A 489 19.27 17.28 -15.90
N LEU A 490 19.35 15.95 -15.81
CA LEU A 490 18.42 15.14 -15.00
C LEU A 490 18.89 14.84 -13.58
N CYS A 491 20.18 14.66 -13.37
CA CYS A 491 20.70 14.17 -12.09
C CYS A 491 20.49 15.21 -10.97
N PRO A 492 19.65 14.95 -9.95
CA PRO A 492 19.39 15.90 -8.87
C PRO A 492 20.65 16.19 -8.05
N PHE A 493 21.50 15.18 -7.85
CA PHE A 493 22.79 15.36 -7.17
C PHE A 493 23.79 16.19 -7.98
N GLY A 494 23.70 16.18 -9.31
CA GLY A 494 24.43 17.10 -10.16
C GLY A 494 24.03 18.55 -9.92
N THR A 495 22.72 18.81 -9.79
CA THR A 495 22.17 20.14 -9.45
C THR A 495 22.60 20.59 -8.05
N ILE A 496 22.58 19.69 -7.05
CA ILE A 496 23.11 19.98 -5.71
C ILE A 496 24.57 20.44 -5.78
N GLN A 497 25.41 19.71 -6.53
CA GLN A 497 26.83 20.07 -6.62
C GLN A 497 27.05 21.43 -7.29
N ASP A 498 26.30 21.73 -8.36
CA ASP A 498 26.36 23.04 -9.02
C ASP A 498 25.90 24.16 -8.08
N LEU A 499 24.89 23.90 -7.24
CA LEU A 499 24.39 24.86 -6.25
C LEU A 499 25.40 25.10 -5.14
N ILE A 500 25.94 24.04 -4.54
CA ILE A 500 26.98 24.12 -3.49
C ILE A 500 28.18 24.91 -3.99
N HIS A 501 28.64 24.64 -5.21
CA HIS A 501 29.80 25.33 -5.77
C HIS A 501 29.53 26.83 -6.04
N LYS A 502 28.31 27.18 -6.49
CA LYS A 502 27.90 28.59 -6.64
C LYS A 502 27.84 29.32 -5.30
N ILE A 503 27.29 28.66 -4.27
CA ILE A 503 27.23 29.21 -2.91
C ILE A 503 28.65 29.36 -2.34
N SER A 504 29.51 28.37 -2.51
CA SER A 504 30.92 28.39 -2.12
C SER A 504 31.66 29.61 -2.72
N LYS A 505 31.48 29.86 -4.03
CA LYS A 505 32.01 31.05 -4.71
C LYS A 505 31.41 32.36 -4.18
N ALA A 506 30.11 32.39 -3.88
CA ALA A 506 29.45 33.58 -3.31
C ALA A 506 29.98 33.91 -1.90
N LEU A 507 30.29 32.87 -1.10
CA LEU A 507 30.91 32.98 0.22
C LEU A 507 32.44 33.17 0.17
N LYS A 508 33.01 33.35 -1.03
CA LYS A 508 34.45 33.58 -1.26
C LYS A 508 35.37 32.45 -0.76
N PHE A 509 34.87 31.21 -0.65
CA PHE A 509 35.75 30.07 -0.41
C PHE A 509 36.71 29.86 -1.59
N LYS A 510 37.97 29.51 -1.29
CA LYS A 510 38.99 29.27 -2.30
C LYS A 510 38.72 27.93 -2.99
N SER A 511 38.35 27.97 -4.27
CA SER A 511 38.25 26.76 -5.09
C SER A 511 39.64 26.20 -5.40
N PHE A 512 39.80 24.88 -5.27
CA PHE A 512 41.05 24.19 -5.58
C PHE A 512 41.00 23.63 -7.01
N GLU A 513 41.87 24.13 -7.87
CA GLU A 513 42.01 23.61 -9.23
C GLU A 513 43.02 22.46 -9.28
N ILE A 514 42.53 21.24 -9.49
CA ILE A 514 43.38 20.06 -9.67
C ILE A 514 44.26 20.23 -10.93
N PRO A 515 45.60 20.09 -10.82
CA PRO A 515 46.52 20.10 -11.97
C PRO A 515 46.19 19.00 -12.99
N ASN A 516 46.44 19.25 -14.28
CA ASN A 516 46.07 18.31 -15.35
C ASN A 516 46.72 16.93 -15.22
N TYR A 517 47.96 16.86 -14.71
CA TYR A 517 48.66 15.60 -14.46
C TYR A 517 47.98 14.73 -13.39
N VAL A 518 47.50 15.34 -12.31
CA VAL A 518 46.75 14.63 -11.26
C VAL A 518 45.37 14.26 -11.78
N HIS A 519 44.71 15.19 -12.48
CA HIS A 519 43.38 14.96 -13.05
C HIS A 519 43.35 13.74 -13.99
N SER A 520 44.32 13.60 -14.89
CA SER A 520 44.33 12.49 -15.87
C SER A 520 44.42 11.11 -15.22
N LYS A 521 45.01 11.00 -14.02
CA LYS A 521 45.04 9.76 -13.23
C LYS A 521 43.78 9.60 -12.37
N LEU A 522 43.36 10.66 -11.69
CA LEU A 522 42.28 10.63 -10.70
C LEU A 522 40.91 10.33 -11.33
N ILE A 523 40.69 10.64 -12.62
CA ILE A 523 39.44 10.28 -13.33
C ILE A 523 39.19 8.77 -13.42
N TYR A 524 40.23 7.94 -13.29
CA TYR A 524 40.08 6.49 -13.37
C TYR A 524 39.54 5.89 -12.06
N LEU A 525 39.60 6.62 -10.95
CA LEU A 525 39.17 6.14 -9.63
C LEU A 525 37.69 5.70 -9.60
N LYS A 526 36.78 6.46 -10.21
CA LYS A 526 35.36 6.07 -10.33
C LYS A 526 35.14 4.76 -11.11
N TYR A 527 36.03 4.39 -12.03
CA TYR A 527 35.94 3.13 -12.77
C TYR A 527 36.45 1.97 -11.91
N VAL A 528 37.45 2.21 -11.06
CA VAL A 528 37.87 1.25 -10.03
C VAL A 528 36.73 0.99 -9.05
N ILE A 529 36.06 2.05 -8.56
CA ILE A 529 34.90 1.94 -7.68
C ILE A 529 33.77 1.15 -8.38
N LEU A 530 33.43 1.48 -9.62
CA LEU A 530 32.44 0.73 -10.39
C LEU A 530 32.83 -0.75 -10.54
N GLY A 531 34.10 -1.04 -10.84
CA GLY A 531 34.62 -2.41 -10.92
C GLY A 531 34.45 -3.17 -9.61
N SER A 532 34.77 -2.55 -8.47
CA SER A 532 34.56 -3.17 -7.14
C SER A 532 33.08 -3.43 -6.84
N ILE A 533 32.19 -2.52 -7.23
CA ILE A 533 30.74 -2.67 -7.05
C ILE A 533 30.21 -3.85 -7.88
N ILE A 534 30.62 -3.96 -9.15
CA ILE A 534 30.24 -5.07 -10.04
C ILE A 534 30.78 -6.41 -9.51
N LEU A 535 32.06 -6.45 -9.12
CA LEU A 535 32.67 -7.65 -8.56
C LEU A 535 31.91 -8.10 -7.30
N SER A 536 31.61 -7.16 -6.42
CA SER A 536 30.82 -7.41 -5.21
C SER A 536 29.40 -7.90 -5.53
N ALA A 537 28.75 -7.36 -6.56
CA ALA A 537 27.42 -7.79 -6.99
C ALA A 537 27.35 -9.28 -7.38
N ILE A 538 28.46 -9.80 -7.91
CA ILE A 538 28.56 -11.21 -8.35
C ILE A 538 28.69 -12.14 -7.14
N TYR A 539 29.54 -11.79 -6.17
CA TYR A 539 29.88 -12.67 -5.04
C TYR A 539 28.94 -12.55 -3.84
N THR A 540 28.22 -11.43 -3.69
CA THR A 540 27.37 -11.18 -2.52
C THR A 540 25.93 -10.93 -2.91
N THR A 541 25.01 -11.54 -2.16
CA THR A 541 23.57 -11.30 -2.26
C THR A 541 23.10 -10.60 -0.98
N GLY A 542 22.20 -9.63 -1.11
CA GLY A 542 21.68 -8.85 0.02
C GLY A 542 22.35 -7.49 0.27
N ASN A 543 22.25 -6.98 1.50
CA ASN A 543 22.75 -5.64 1.85
C ASN A 543 24.27 -5.61 1.86
N ASN A 544 24.85 -4.75 1.03
CA ASN A 544 26.29 -4.65 0.89
C ASN A 544 26.75 -3.18 0.91
N ILE A 545 27.78 -2.92 1.73
CA ILE A 545 28.34 -1.59 1.99
C ILE A 545 28.90 -0.90 0.75
N PHE A 546 29.37 -1.65 -0.26
CA PHE A 546 29.88 -1.09 -1.52
C PHE A 546 28.79 -0.35 -2.29
N PHE A 547 27.53 -0.79 -2.19
CA PHE A 547 26.40 -0.10 -2.84
C PHE A 547 25.90 1.11 -2.07
N GLU A 548 26.38 1.31 -0.83
CA GLU A 548 26.09 2.48 -0.01
C GLU A 548 27.10 3.62 -0.23
N PHE A 549 28.05 3.43 -1.16
CA PHE A 549 29.08 4.42 -1.48
C PHE A 549 28.49 5.71 -2.06
N GLU A 550 27.43 5.61 -2.87
CA GLU A 550 26.79 6.79 -3.46
C GLU A 550 25.94 7.53 -2.42
N PRO A 551 26.13 8.84 -2.20
CA PRO A 551 25.40 9.59 -1.18
C PRO A 551 23.93 9.86 -1.56
N PHE A 552 23.46 9.36 -2.71
CA PHE A 552 22.10 9.64 -3.21
C PHE A 552 21.03 9.17 -2.24
N LYS A 553 21.17 7.95 -1.68
CA LYS A 553 20.22 7.41 -0.72
C LYS A 553 20.11 8.27 0.53
N THR A 554 21.24 8.65 1.11
CA THR A 554 21.26 9.47 2.32
C THR A 554 20.77 10.90 2.06
N VAL A 555 21.17 11.53 0.95
CA VAL A 555 20.89 12.95 0.69
C VAL A 555 19.51 13.18 0.07
N ILE A 556 19.07 12.31 -0.84
CA ILE A 556 17.84 12.48 -1.62
C ILE A 556 16.69 11.66 -1.03
N GLU A 557 16.88 10.34 -0.90
CA GLU A 557 15.81 9.42 -0.50
C GLU A 557 15.45 9.58 0.98
N TYR A 558 16.45 9.49 1.85
CA TYR A 558 16.27 9.55 3.31
C TYR A 558 16.41 10.97 3.88
N LYS A 559 16.83 11.97 3.10
CA LYS A 559 16.94 13.39 3.54
C LYS A 559 17.70 13.56 4.87
N PHE A 560 18.80 12.82 5.03
CA PHE A 560 19.63 12.72 6.24
C PHE A 560 18.99 12.01 7.46
N ASP A 561 17.86 11.34 7.30
CA ASP A 561 17.29 10.44 8.32
C ASP A 561 17.88 9.03 8.20
N ARG A 562 19.13 8.88 8.66
CA ARG A 562 19.88 7.61 8.57
C ARG A 562 20.91 7.48 9.68
N SER A 563 21.54 6.31 9.81
CA SER A 563 22.63 6.10 10.77
C SER A 563 23.78 7.10 10.54
N ILE A 564 24.38 7.56 11.64
CA ILE A 564 25.40 8.61 11.65
C ILE A 564 26.57 8.35 10.69
N ILE A 565 26.99 7.10 10.52
CA ILE A 565 28.10 6.74 9.61
C ILE A 565 27.83 7.17 8.16
N PHE A 566 26.61 6.96 7.66
CA PHE A 566 26.24 7.32 6.28
C PHE A 566 26.02 8.83 6.13
N ILE A 567 25.57 9.49 7.20
CA ILE A 567 25.47 10.96 7.25
C ILE A 567 26.87 11.57 7.15
N LEU A 568 27.80 11.13 8.00
CA LEU A 568 29.18 11.62 8.00
C LEU A 568 29.87 11.38 6.66
N TRP A 569 29.67 10.20 6.07
CA TRP A 569 30.16 9.89 4.73
C TRP A 569 29.60 10.85 3.66
N SER A 570 28.29 11.10 3.69
CA SER A 570 27.63 11.99 2.73
C SER A 570 28.09 13.45 2.90
N LEU A 571 28.26 13.90 4.16
CA LEU A 571 28.80 15.23 4.47
C LEU A 571 30.27 15.37 4.02
N ALA A 572 31.09 14.33 4.17
CA ALA A 572 32.46 14.32 3.68
C ALA A 572 32.51 14.48 2.15
N ILE A 573 31.65 13.77 1.41
CA ILE A 573 31.55 13.91 -0.06
C ILE A 573 31.03 15.31 -0.44
N LEU A 574 30.01 15.83 0.24
CA LEU A 574 29.49 17.17 -0.05
C LEU A 574 30.50 18.27 0.28
N SER A 575 31.31 18.09 1.33
CA SER A 575 32.43 18.99 1.65
C SER A 575 33.48 19.01 0.53
N PHE A 576 33.81 17.85 -0.04
CA PHE A 576 34.72 17.77 -1.19
C PHE A 576 34.25 18.61 -2.39
N VAL A 577 32.93 18.71 -2.61
CA VAL A 577 32.31 19.49 -3.70
C VAL A 577 32.45 21.00 -3.48
N VAL A 578 32.56 21.46 -2.22
CA VAL A 578 32.80 22.88 -1.90
C VAL A 578 34.11 23.36 -2.52
N PHE A 579 35.16 22.53 -2.45
CA PHE A 579 36.50 22.86 -2.93
C PHE A 579 36.72 22.55 -4.41
N VAL A 580 36.10 21.48 -4.92
CA VAL A 580 36.27 21.02 -6.31
C VAL A 580 34.93 21.00 -7.03
N GLU A 581 34.80 21.83 -8.07
CA GLU A 581 33.57 21.90 -8.90
C GLU A 581 33.24 20.50 -9.45
N ARG A 582 32.03 20.00 -9.13
CA ARG A 582 31.55 18.64 -9.44
C ARG A 582 32.54 17.52 -9.06
N GLY A 583 33.27 17.67 -7.95
CA GLY A 583 34.31 16.74 -7.50
C GLY A 583 33.85 15.28 -7.45
N PHE A 584 32.69 15.01 -6.85
CA PHE A 584 32.14 13.65 -6.77
C PHE A 584 31.84 13.05 -8.15
N CYS A 585 31.08 13.77 -9.00
CA CYS A 585 30.77 13.30 -10.36
C CYS A 585 32.01 13.10 -11.23
N ARG A 586 33.07 13.86 -10.98
CA ARG A 586 34.31 13.82 -11.76
C ARG A 586 35.17 12.61 -11.40
N TYR A 587 35.30 12.30 -10.11
CA TYR A 587 36.31 11.36 -9.60
C TYR A 587 35.77 10.12 -8.88
N LEU A 588 34.57 10.17 -8.30
CA LEU A 588 34.09 9.13 -7.38
C LEU A 588 32.79 8.45 -7.83
N CYS A 589 31.94 9.12 -8.63
CA CYS A 589 30.60 8.61 -8.95
C CYS A 589 30.62 7.37 -9.87
N PRO A 590 30.21 6.18 -9.38
CA PRO A 590 30.16 4.96 -10.17
C PRO A 590 29.05 5.00 -11.24
N THR A 591 27.91 5.63 -10.97
CA THR A 591 26.86 5.86 -11.98
C THR A 591 27.39 6.68 -13.16
N GLY A 592 28.17 7.73 -12.87
CA GLY A 592 28.83 8.55 -13.89
C GLY A 592 29.89 7.79 -14.69
N ALA A 593 30.58 6.83 -14.07
CA ALA A 593 31.52 5.93 -14.73
C ALA A 593 30.79 4.98 -15.70
N ALA A 594 29.70 4.34 -15.26
CA ALA A 594 28.89 3.43 -16.08
C ALA A 594 28.33 4.13 -17.32
N LEU A 595 27.70 5.30 -17.12
CA LEU A 595 27.19 6.12 -18.25
C LEU A 595 28.33 6.68 -19.10
N GLY A 596 29.51 6.94 -18.52
CA GLY A 596 30.72 7.32 -19.25
C GLY A 596 31.19 6.24 -20.22
N LEU A 597 31.18 4.97 -19.80
CA LEU A 597 31.46 3.84 -20.69
C LEU A 597 30.40 3.74 -21.79
N ALA A 598 29.11 3.84 -21.46
CA ALA A 598 28.03 3.80 -22.45
C ALA A 598 28.12 4.96 -23.47
N SER A 599 28.55 6.15 -23.02
CA SER A 599 28.65 7.34 -23.89
C SER A 599 29.73 7.24 -24.98
N GLN A 600 30.63 6.26 -24.92
CA GLN A 600 31.61 6.05 -25.99
C GLN A 600 30.95 5.61 -27.31
N PHE A 601 29.77 4.98 -27.20
CA PHE A 601 28.95 4.55 -28.34
C PHE A 601 28.04 5.67 -28.88
N GLN A 602 28.20 6.91 -28.41
CA GLN A 602 27.34 8.01 -28.85
C GLN A 602 27.39 8.21 -30.37
N VAL A 603 26.22 8.22 -31.00
CA VAL A 603 26.08 8.41 -32.46
C VAL A 603 26.10 9.89 -32.85
N ILE A 604 25.44 10.75 -32.07
CA ILE A 604 25.29 12.17 -32.39
C ILE A 604 26.25 13.00 -31.55
N ASN A 605 27.26 13.60 -32.21
CA ASN A 605 28.11 14.62 -31.59
C ASN A 605 27.90 15.98 -32.24
N TRP A 606 26.98 16.78 -31.68
CA TRP A 606 26.61 18.07 -32.26
C TRP A 606 27.44 19.25 -31.73
N LEU A 607 28.19 19.07 -30.63
CA LEU A 607 28.97 20.11 -29.97
C LEU A 607 30.05 20.64 -30.92
N THR A 608 30.08 21.96 -31.10
CA THR A 608 31.13 22.61 -31.91
C THR A 608 32.46 22.56 -31.16
N THR A 609 33.45 21.88 -31.71
CA THR A 609 34.83 21.86 -31.18
C THR A 609 35.67 22.91 -31.89
N VAL A 610 36.28 23.81 -31.13
CA VAL A 610 37.18 24.85 -31.66
C VAL A 610 38.59 24.54 -31.17
N LYS A 611 39.50 24.20 -32.11
CA LYS A 611 40.89 23.84 -31.79
C LYS A 611 41.61 24.95 -31.02
N SER A 612 41.36 26.21 -31.40
CA SER A 612 41.94 27.38 -30.75
C SER A 612 41.42 27.61 -29.31
N CYS A 613 40.14 27.34 -28.99
CA CYS A 613 39.53 27.64 -27.67
C CYS A 613 39.98 26.74 -26.50
N GLY A 614 40.73 25.68 -26.78
CA GLY A 614 41.41 24.86 -25.76
C GLY A 614 42.90 25.16 -25.60
N SER A 615 43.50 25.85 -26.57
CA SER A 615 44.94 26.07 -26.66
C SER A 615 45.41 27.24 -25.80
N GLU A 616 46.72 27.35 -25.59
CA GLU A 616 47.34 28.47 -24.86
C GLU A 616 47.07 29.83 -25.54
N SER A 617 46.72 29.82 -26.83
CA SER A 617 46.34 31.02 -27.58
C SER A 617 44.92 31.53 -27.29
N CYS A 618 44.01 30.67 -26.78
CA CYS A 618 42.67 31.06 -26.38
C CYS A 618 42.12 30.16 -25.26
N ASN A 619 42.37 30.54 -24.00
CA ASN A 619 41.96 29.78 -22.82
C ASN A 619 40.55 30.15 -22.30
N ALA A 620 39.59 30.43 -23.19
CA ALA A 620 38.26 30.91 -22.80
C ALA A 620 37.28 29.77 -22.42
N CYS A 621 37.38 28.63 -23.11
CA CYS A 621 36.47 27.50 -22.91
C CYS A 621 36.89 26.59 -21.74
N LEU A 622 38.20 26.38 -21.54
CA LEU A 622 38.76 25.45 -20.55
C LEU A 622 38.28 25.74 -19.12
N PRO A 623 38.35 26.99 -18.60
CA PRO A 623 37.98 27.30 -17.22
C PRO A 623 36.46 27.23 -16.96
N LYS A 624 35.65 27.15 -18.02
CA LYS A 624 34.19 27.07 -17.94
C LYS A 624 33.66 25.64 -18.00
N CYS A 625 34.54 24.65 -18.20
CA CYS A 625 34.17 23.24 -18.22
C CYS A 625 34.27 22.65 -16.80
N PRO A 626 33.16 22.36 -16.11
CA PRO A 626 33.18 21.92 -14.72
C PRO A 626 33.89 20.56 -14.54
N THR A 627 33.87 19.70 -15.55
CA THR A 627 34.50 18.37 -15.50
C THR A 627 35.91 18.32 -16.10
N LYS A 628 36.43 19.44 -16.62
CA LYS A 628 37.66 19.52 -17.44
C LYS A 628 37.71 18.50 -18.59
N ALA A 629 36.57 18.27 -19.26
CA ALA A 629 36.46 17.36 -20.40
C ALA A 629 37.11 17.89 -21.70
N ILE A 630 37.51 19.17 -21.74
CA ILE A 630 38.13 19.81 -22.92
C ILE A 630 39.65 19.71 -22.77
N ALA A 631 40.32 19.12 -23.76
CA ALA A 631 41.78 19.04 -23.81
C ALA A 631 42.41 20.34 -24.36
N LYS A 632 43.73 20.49 -24.18
CA LYS A 632 44.48 21.66 -24.68
C LYS A 632 44.42 21.85 -26.22
N ASN A 633 44.09 20.80 -26.97
CA ASN A 633 43.91 20.86 -28.43
C ASN A 633 42.45 21.16 -28.86
N GLY A 634 41.56 21.46 -27.90
CA GLY A 634 40.14 21.72 -28.14
C GLY A 634 39.27 20.48 -28.35
N SER A 635 39.85 19.27 -28.31
CA SER A 635 39.07 18.02 -28.35
C SER A 635 38.30 17.81 -27.05
N ILE A 636 37.12 17.18 -27.15
CA ILE A 636 36.24 16.92 -26.01
C ILE A 636 36.26 15.42 -25.71
N ASN A 637 36.66 15.06 -24.49
CA ASN A 637 36.55 13.69 -24.00
C ASN A 637 35.07 13.32 -23.81
N LYS A 638 34.55 12.45 -24.69
CA LYS A 638 33.15 12.00 -24.69
C LYS A 638 32.75 11.34 -23.36
N LYS A 639 33.66 10.52 -22.79
CA LYS A 639 33.45 9.85 -21.51
C LYS A 639 33.34 10.84 -20.35
N GLU A 640 33.88 12.06 -20.50
CA GLU A 640 33.87 13.07 -19.44
C GLU A 640 32.87 14.22 -19.64
N CYS A 641 32.43 14.46 -20.87
CA CYS A 641 31.53 15.55 -21.19
C CYS A 641 30.12 15.32 -20.60
N ILE A 642 29.61 16.31 -19.88
CA ILE A 642 28.26 16.30 -19.30
C ILE A 642 27.28 17.16 -20.08
N GLN A 643 27.66 17.65 -21.28
CA GLN A 643 26.83 18.51 -22.13
C GLN A 643 26.13 19.68 -21.40
N CYS A 644 26.84 20.30 -20.45
CA CYS A 644 26.34 21.43 -19.68
C CYS A 644 26.14 22.72 -20.51
N LEU A 645 26.58 22.73 -21.77
CA LEU A 645 26.53 23.81 -22.77
C LEU A 645 27.34 25.07 -22.45
N SER A 646 28.05 25.13 -21.32
CA SER A 646 28.84 26.32 -20.93
C SER A 646 29.86 26.73 -21.99
N CYS A 647 30.57 25.78 -22.60
CA CYS A 647 31.53 26.09 -23.67
C CYS A 647 30.87 26.58 -24.96
N GLN A 648 29.67 26.09 -25.29
CA GLN A 648 28.93 26.52 -26.48
C GLN A 648 28.33 27.93 -26.29
N ILE A 649 27.94 28.28 -25.06
CA ILE A 649 27.50 29.63 -24.72
C ILE A 649 28.67 30.61 -24.88
N VAL A 650 29.87 30.26 -24.38
CA VAL A 650 31.08 31.08 -24.52
C VAL A 650 31.47 31.24 -25.99
N TYR A 651 31.43 30.16 -26.76
CA TYR A 651 31.73 30.18 -28.19
C TYR A 651 30.82 31.15 -28.97
N ASN A 652 29.53 31.18 -28.67
CA ASN A 652 28.58 32.05 -29.38
C ASN A 652 28.50 33.47 -28.81
N ASP A 653 29.16 33.77 -27.68
CA ASP A 653 29.14 35.09 -27.07
C ASP A 653 30.11 36.04 -27.80
N LYS A 654 29.54 37.00 -28.55
CA LYS A 654 30.31 37.99 -29.32
C LYS A 654 31.19 38.89 -28.45
N ASN A 655 30.87 39.01 -27.16
CA ASN A 655 31.60 39.88 -26.23
C ASN A 655 32.83 39.21 -25.60
N ILE A 656 32.94 37.88 -25.68
CA ILE A 656 34.06 37.14 -25.10
C ILE A 656 35.16 36.99 -26.16
N LYS A 657 36.37 37.44 -25.82
CA LYS A 657 37.55 37.42 -26.70
C LYS A 657 38.63 36.54 -26.10
N CYS A 658 39.52 36.03 -26.96
CA CYS A 658 40.69 35.28 -26.53
C CYS A 658 41.75 36.26 -25.98
N ASN A 659 42.29 36.00 -24.79
CA ASN A 659 43.25 36.91 -24.14
C ASN A 659 44.60 37.04 -24.88
N ASN A 660 44.98 36.12 -25.76
CA ASN A 660 46.38 35.95 -26.19
C ASN A 660 46.68 36.27 -27.67
N LYS A 661 45.79 36.94 -28.42
CA LYS A 661 46.14 37.49 -29.75
C LYS A 661 45.68 38.93 -29.88
N LYS A 662 46.46 39.74 -30.61
CA LYS A 662 46.12 41.07 -31.17
C LYS A 662 44.85 41.09 -32.06
N GLN A 663 43.99 40.08 -31.99
CA GLN A 663 42.73 40.00 -32.71
C GLN A 663 41.60 40.54 -31.83
N LYS A 664 41.02 41.68 -32.26
CA LYS A 664 39.86 42.31 -31.62
C LYS A 664 38.54 41.52 -31.80
N ASN A 665 38.58 40.36 -32.46
CA ASN A 665 37.42 39.60 -32.93
C ASN A 665 36.91 38.62 -31.87
N SER A 666 35.61 38.27 -31.92
CA SER A 666 35.02 37.27 -31.01
C SER A 666 35.60 35.86 -31.27
N ILE A 667 35.44 34.93 -30.33
CA ILE A 667 35.93 33.53 -30.49
C ILE A 667 35.39 32.90 -31.79
N ARG A 668 34.11 33.14 -32.09
CA ARG A 668 33.45 32.64 -33.31
C ARG A 668 34.01 33.29 -34.57
N ASP A 669 34.26 34.59 -34.55
CA ASP A 669 34.80 35.32 -35.70
C ASP A 669 36.26 34.94 -35.97
N ALA A 670 37.05 34.73 -34.90
CA ALA A 670 38.41 34.20 -34.99
C ALA A 670 38.42 32.81 -35.64
N PHE A 671 37.49 31.93 -35.27
CA PHE A 671 37.36 30.61 -35.87
C PHE A 671 36.92 30.66 -37.35
N ILE A 672 35.96 31.52 -37.70
CA ILE A 672 35.55 31.72 -39.10
C ILE A 672 36.75 32.21 -39.93
N SER A 673 37.56 33.12 -39.40
CA SER A 673 38.77 33.62 -40.06
C SER A 673 39.88 32.58 -40.20
N GLU A 674 40.05 31.67 -39.22
CA GLU A 674 40.98 30.53 -39.32
C GLU A 674 40.53 29.53 -40.39
N LYS A 675 39.22 29.35 -40.59
CA LYS A 675 38.68 28.44 -41.60
C LYS A 675 38.69 29.03 -43.03
N SER A 676 38.75 30.35 -43.20
CA SER A 676 38.89 30.99 -44.51
C SER A 676 40.34 31.07 -45.01
N LEU A 677 41.31 30.72 -44.16
CA LEU A 677 42.75 30.68 -44.47
C LEU A 677 43.25 29.25 -44.78
N ILE A 678 42.36 28.27 -44.71
CA ILE A 678 42.56 26.86 -45.09
C ILE A 678 41.63 26.60 -46.28
#